data_AF-A0A2T0BEE9-F1
#
_entry.id   AF-A0A2T0BEE9-F1
#
_cell.length_a   1.000
_cell.length_b   1.000
_cell.length_c   1.000
_cell.angle_alpha   90.00
_cell.angle_beta   90.00
_cell.angle_gamma   90.00
#
_symmetry.space_group_name_H-M   'P 1'
#
loop_
_entity.id
_entity.type
_entity.pdbx_description
1 polymer ?
#
loop_
_entity_poly.entity_id
_entity_poly.type
_entity_poly.pdbx_seq_one_letter_code
_entity_poly.pdbx_strand_id
1 'polypeptide(L)'
;MKRGRGNRNMDRFKYFFSQYLTKDLMESNGEETEVSNIIDDLLQYDDEGYEIPDFIKNILQFDEGEEDENEQKNEEYYNANDELQPYEEVEEQKEEDPVIIEGQLQFDEDEIEESDSIKDQPQAYEEEEQKEEEPVIIEDQLQVNEEEIENFNVMEDTKRCCFCTIVSNEYLIKVVAFYYSLERTSKNFHLWICCIDDKVYSSLSRLNLKHASIIHVSAVEDKKLLAVKNMRKINEYCWTLKAAVSSYVLMKCNAESVIYCDSDMFFFSDPQVVFDEWGEASIFLCPQRDLEWVHKMYGKFQAGFIGFKKDREGVNCLNWWNKKCIEWCYGEPDSETGRWGDQKYLDEIPGLFSSVKISENLGVDAAPWNTIYNNNFNITSRDNEVFIEGDKLISYHFACLSIFNEDDYDLWTFNYLTIRSAIKHNIYISYIESIRNAINIIKSSLNEDTKALFSKSDSKGAQTFFKYSDLTLNMARYDEYYNFCTITSKEYLIRCMALYISLKDRINNFNLMICCMDETSFSTLSNLKLENTTIINISEVEDAELLSVKKERSIQEYCWSTKATLVLYILEKYGVDSVIYCDADIFFFSDPEPIFKLWKNYDTLICNQRYPEFEHEYGRFQAGFLGFSNRKTSLDILNWWKEKCIDWCSAKHDSEMDRWGDQKYLDQVPNLFSSIKILNDLGIDAAPWNLIINNDYKVYKENNTVLIDGSELMVYHFGSMEIFDESTFDLWKLDPLIFSKEIIDNIYIPYVHVLKRAIEVLKKSGWVDVKELFSKEEVTKAKNLYRL
;
A
#
# COMPACT_ATOMS: atom_id res chain seq x y z
N MET A 1 -39.97 -3.20 -7.24
CA MET A 1 -38.94 -4.10 -6.67
C MET A 1 -38.56 -5.08 -7.78
N LYS A 2 -37.30 -5.39 -8.10
CA LYS A 2 -36.02 -5.11 -7.40
C LYS A 2 -35.12 -4.15 -8.21
N ARG A 3 -34.26 -3.38 -7.52
CA ARG A 3 -33.03 -2.71 -7.99
C ARG A 3 -31.99 -2.97 -6.88
N GLY A 4 -30.68 -3.00 -7.09
CA GLY A 4 -29.87 -2.99 -8.30
C GLY A 4 -28.39 -2.98 -7.88
N ARG A 5 -27.54 -3.82 -8.50
CA ARG A 5 -26.09 -3.88 -8.26
C ARG A 5 -25.42 -4.09 -9.64
N GLY A 6 -24.84 -3.04 -10.21
CA GLY A 6 -24.24 -3.07 -11.56
C GLY A 6 -23.24 -1.95 -11.79
N ASN A 7 -23.71 -0.71 -11.94
CA ASN A 7 -22.93 0.42 -12.48
C ASN A 7 -21.58 0.71 -11.79
N ARG A 8 -21.41 0.38 -10.51
CA ARG A 8 -20.17 0.68 -9.76
C ARG A 8 -18.89 0.01 -10.31
N ASN A 9 -19.03 -0.99 -11.19
CA ASN A 9 -17.89 -1.54 -11.95
C ASN A 9 -17.68 -0.83 -13.30
N MET A 10 -18.72 -0.26 -13.93
CA MET A 10 -18.62 0.34 -15.27
C MET A 10 -17.86 1.67 -15.24
N ASP A 11 -18.12 2.54 -14.25
CA ASP A 11 -17.40 3.81 -14.12
C ASP A 11 -15.96 3.59 -13.66
N ARG A 12 -15.72 2.58 -12.81
CA ARG A 12 -14.38 2.08 -12.50
C ARG A 12 -13.68 1.55 -13.76
N PHE A 13 -14.37 0.82 -14.63
CA PHE A 13 -13.80 0.29 -15.87
C PHE A 13 -13.43 1.43 -16.83
N LYS A 14 -14.32 2.41 -17.07
CA LYS A 14 -14.02 3.61 -17.87
C LYS A 14 -12.82 4.40 -17.30
N TYR A 15 -12.73 4.54 -15.97
CA TYR A 15 -11.57 5.14 -15.29
C TYR A 15 -10.28 4.33 -15.55
N PHE A 16 -10.28 3.02 -15.30
CA PHE A 16 -9.12 2.13 -15.52
C PHE A 16 -8.66 2.12 -16.98
N PHE A 17 -9.58 2.09 -17.95
CA PHE A 17 -9.24 2.11 -19.38
C PHE A 17 -8.50 3.40 -19.77
N SER A 18 -8.93 4.56 -19.25
CA SER A 18 -8.29 5.85 -19.52
C SER A 18 -6.84 5.92 -19.00
N GLN A 19 -6.57 5.29 -17.84
CA GLN A 19 -5.27 5.29 -17.18
C GLN A 19 -4.27 4.30 -17.79
N TYR A 20 -4.73 3.18 -18.35
CA TYR A 20 -3.85 2.25 -19.07
C TYR A 20 -3.47 2.78 -20.45
N LEU A 21 -4.45 3.22 -21.25
CA LEU A 21 -4.22 3.72 -22.61
C LEU A 21 -3.25 4.91 -22.62
N THR A 22 -3.39 5.87 -21.69
CA THR A 22 -2.51 7.05 -21.64
C THR A 22 -1.06 6.70 -21.33
N LYS A 23 -0.77 5.61 -20.62
CA LYS A 23 0.60 5.24 -20.26
C LYS A 23 1.33 4.54 -21.42
N ASP A 24 0.70 3.54 -22.04
CA ASP A 24 1.34 2.75 -23.09
C ASP A 24 1.42 3.51 -24.43
N LEU A 25 0.49 4.45 -24.70
CA LEU A 25 0.53 5.31 -25.89
C LEU A 25 1.55 6.46 -25.77
N MET A 26 1.79 7.02 -24.58
CA MET A 26 2.79 8.09 -24.44
C MET A 26 4.24 7.61 -24.62
N GLU A 27 4.50 6.29 -24.50
CA GLU A 27 5.78 5.69 -24.92
C GLU A 27 5.81 5.28 -26.41
N SER A 28 4.71 5.40 -27.16
CA SER A 28 4.59 4.90 -28.54
C SER A 28 3.90 5.85 -29.55
N ASN A 29 4.70 6.81 -30.06
CA ASN A 29 4.42 7.79 -31.13
C ASN A 29 3.60 9.03 -30.71
N GLY A 30 4.16 10.21 -30.95
CA GLY A 30 3.61 11.48 -30.48
C GLY A 30 2.67 12.17 -31.47
N GLU A 31 1.40 11.76 -31.52
CA GLU A 31 0.28 12.58 -32.01
C GLU A 31 -0.89 12.53 -31.01
N GLU A 32 -1.07 13.59 -30.20
CA GLU A 32 -2.11 13.68 -29.16
C GLU A 32 -3.54 13.61 -29.73
N THR A 33 -3.71 13.88 -31.02
CA THR A 33 -5.01 14.10 -31.68
C THR A 33 -5.84 12.85 -31.96
N GLU A 34 -5.24 11.65 -32.13
CA GLU A 34 -6.04 10.44 -32.36
C GLU A 34 -6.61 9.84 -31.06
N VAL A 35 -5.86 9.95 -29.95
CA VAL A 35 -6.24 9.35 -28.66
C VAL A 35 -7.51 9.98 -28.07
N SER A 36 -7.69 11.30 -28.22
CA SER A 36 -8.91 11.98 -27.75
C SER A 36 -10.15 11.48 -28.47
N ASN A 37 -10.09 11.31 -29.80
CA ASN A 37 -11.23 10.85 -30.60
C ASN A 37 -11.66 9.43 -30.20
N ILE A 38 -10.70 8.53 -29.97
CA ILE A 38 -10.97 7.15 -29.53
C ILE A 38 -11.64 7.14 -28.14
N ILE A 39 -11.26 8.06 -27.25
CA ILE A 39 -11.88 8.20 -25.93
C ILE A 39 -13.29 8.81 -26.05
N ASP A 40 -13.49 9.84 -26.88
CA ASP A 40 -14.81 10.45 -27.10
C ASP A 40 -15.80 9.50 -27.81
N ASP A 41 -15.32 8.63 -28.72
CA ASP A 41 -16.12 7.55 -29.33
C ASP A 41 -16.48 6.48 -28.28
N LEU A 42 -15.54 6.05 -27.43
CA LEU A 42 -15.81 5.11 -26.32
C LEU A 42 -16.73 5.68 -25.23
N LEU A 43 -16.83 7.01 -25.12
CA LEU A 43 -17.73 7.69 -24.18
C LEU A 43 -19.13 7.98 -24.73
N GLN A 44 -19.34 7.88 -26.05
CA GLN A 44 -20.65 8.03 -26.70
C GLN A 44 -21.51 6.75 -26.68
N TYR A 45 -21.01 5.64 -26.12
CA TYR A 45 -21.80 4.42 -25.91
C TYR A 45 -22.83 4.56 -24.77
N ASP A 46 -23.97 5.14 -25.12
CA ASP A 46 -25.31 4.87 -24.55
C ASP A 46 -26.34 5.04 -25.70
N ASP A 47 -27.45 4.30 -25.65
CA ASP A 47 -28.40 4.04 -26.77
C ASP A 47 -27.90 3.19 -27.97
N GLU A 48 -28.85 2.53 -28.65
CA GLU A 48 -28.74 1.62 -29.81
C GLU A 48 -27.79 0.40 -29.70
N GLY A 49 -28.33 -0.72 -29.18
CA GLY A 49 -27.59 -1.96 -28.94
C GLY A 49 -27.12 -2.71 -30.20
N TYR A 50 -25.81 -2.70 -30.43
CA TYR A 50 -25.06 -3.56 -31.34
C TYR A 50 -23.95 -4.33 -30.59
N GLU A 51 -23.43 -5.40 -31.18
CA GLU A 51 -22.42 -6.26 -30.53
C GLU A 51 -21.09 -5.58 -30.22
N ILE A 52 -20.49 -5.99 -29.10
CA ILE A 52 -19.11 -5.65 -28.72
C ILE A 52 -18.14 -6.27 -29.75
N PRO A 53 -17.18 -5.50 -30.33
CA PRO A 53 -16.18 -6.05 -31.24
C PRO A 53 -15.36 -7.19 -30.61
N ASP A 54 -15.08 -8.25 -31.38
CA ASP A 54 -14.52 -9.49 -30.83
C ASP A 54 -13.14 -9.32 -30.16
N PHE A 55 -12.36 -8.30 -30.54
CA PHE A 55 -11.09 -8.01 -29.86
C PHE A 55 -11.30 -7.60 -28.38
N ILE A 56 -12.43 -6.96 -28.04
CA ILE A 56 -12.80 -6.61 -26.67
C ILE A 56 -13.40 -7.84 -25.95
N LYS A 57 -14.21 -8.66 -26.63
CA LYS A 57 -14.68 -9.95 -26.06
C LYS A 57 -13.50 -10.83 -25.62
N ASN A 58 -12.47 -10.94 -26.45
CA ASN A 58 -11.24 -11.70 -26.15
C ASN A 58 -10.41 -11.14 -24.96
N ILE A 59 -10.57 -9.86 -24.61
CA ILE A 59 -9.91 -9.24 -23.45
C ILE A 59 -10.68 -9.48 -22.14
N LEU A 60 -12.00 -9.72 -22.22
CA LEU A 60 -12.89 -9.71 -21.05
C LEU A 60 -13.32 -11.08 -20.51
N GLN A 61 -13.09 -12.18 -21.24
CA GLN A 61 -13.40 -13.56 -20.81
C GLN A 61 -14.78 -13.73 -20.14
N PHE A 62 -15.84 -13.36 -20.86
CA PHE A 62 -17.21 -13.74 -20.48
C PHE A 62 -17.51 -15.16 -20.97
N ASP A 63 -17.64 -16.11 -20.03
CA ASP A 63 -18.40 -17.34 -20.26
C ASP A 63 -19.91 -17.00 -20.19
N GLU A 64 -20.62 -17.16 -21.30
CA GLU A 64 -22.09 -17.21 -21.30
C GLU A 64 -22.53 -18.67 -21.22
N GLY A 65 -23.13 -19.06 -20.08
CA GLY A 65 -23.74 -20.38 -19.93
C GLY A 65 -25.10 -20.44 -20.62
N GLU A 66 -25.27 -21.38 -21.55
CA GLU A 66 -26.52 -21.58 -22.28
C GLU A 66 -27.66 -22.07 -21.34
N GLU A 67 -28.85 -21.46 -21.46
CA GLU A 67 -30.09 -22.04 -20.92
C GLU A 67 -30.73 -22.94 -21.98
N ASP A 68 -31.11 -24.15 -21.54
CA ASP A 68 -31.53 -25.28 -22.38
C ASP A 68 -33.01 -25.17 -22.81
N GLU A 69 -33.33 -25.00 -24.09
CA GLU A 69 -34.71 -25.21 -24.59
C GLU A 69 -34.83 -25.68 -26.07
N ASN A 70 -34.82 -27.01 -26.25
CA ASN A 70 -35.54 -27.82 -27.26
C ASN A 70 -35.72 -27.31 -28.72
N GLU A 71 -35.11 -28.00 -29.71
CA GLU A 71 -35.82 -29.05 -30.49
C GLU A 71 -35.01 -29.67 -31.67
N GLN A 72 -35.06 -31.00 -31.77
CA GLN A 72 -35.04 -31.84 -32.99
C GLN A 72 -34.15 -31.48 -34.21
N LYS A 73 -33.13 -32.30 -34.48
CA LYS A 73 -33.13 -33.28 -35.63
C LYS A 73 -31.86 -34.14 -35.75
N ASN A 74 -32.07 -35.36 -36.24
CA ASN A 74 -31.29 -36.19 -37.18
C ASN A 74 -29.74 -36.05 -37.24
N GLU A 75 -28.92 -37.07 -37.43
CA GLU A 75 -28.99 -38.55 -37.47
C GLU A 75 -27.63 -39.04 -38.07
N GLU A 76 -27.23 -40.28 -37.79
CA GLU A 76 -26.19 -41.07 -38.51
C GLU A 76 -24.67 -40.78 -38.40
N TYR A 77 -23.90 -41.88 -38.47
CA TYR A 77 -22.44 -42.08 -38.58
C TYR A 77 -21.55 -41.51 -37.43
N TYR A 78 -20.81 -42.31 -36.67
CA TYR A 78 -20.07 -43.54 -37.03
C TYR A 78 -20.35 -44.77 -36.15
N ASN A 79 -19.81 -45.94 -36.54
CA ASN A 79 -20.07 -47.24 -35.92
C ASN A 79 -18.86 -48.20 -36.06
N ALA A 80 -18.75 -49.19 -35.15
CA ALA A 80 -17.75 -50.29 -35.08
C ALA A 80 -16.27 -49.88 -34.82
N ASN A 81 -15.36 -50.68 -34.22
CA ASN A 81 -15.34 -51.95 -33.45
C ASN A 81 -13.93 -52.03 -32.79
N ASP A 82 -13.50 -52.86 -31.84
CA ASP A 82 -13.94 -54.04 -31.03
C ASP A 82 -13.18 -53.95 -29.67
N GLU A 83 -13.30 -54.80 -28.63
CA GLU A 83 -13.99 -56.08 -28.40
C GLU A 83 -14.69 -56.06 -27.00
N LEU A 84 -14.68 -57.13 -26.19
CA LEU A 84 -15.50 -57.25 -24.96
C LEU A 84 -15.03 -58.38 -23.98
N GLN A 85 -15.63 -58.46 -22.77
CA GLN A 85 -15.71 -59.61 -21.81
C GLN A 85 -14.50 -59.89 -20.86
N PRO A 86 -14.69 -60.57 -19.68
CA PRO A 86 -15.90 -60.66 -18.81
C PRO A 86 -15.69 -60.77 -17.26
N TYR A 87 -16.82 -60.73 -16.53
CA TYR A 87 -17.07 -61.21 -15.14
C TYR A 87 -16.46 -60.41 -13.96
N GLU A 88 -17.01 -60.41 -12.73
CA GLU A 88 -18.08 -61.27 -12.15
C GLU A 88 -19.01 -60.49 -11.18
N GLU A 89 -20.23 -60.97 -10.94
CA GLU A 89 -21.25 -60.34 -10.07
C GLU A 89 -21.31 -60.97 -8.67
N VAL A 90 -21.65 -60.18 -7.64
CA VAL A 90 -22.26 -60.67 -6.39
C VAL A 90 -23.31 -59.67 -5.90
N GLU A 91 -24.57 -60.11 -5.77
CA GLU A 91 -25.65 -59.36 -5.09
C GLU A 91 -25.67 -59.66 -3.59
N GLU A 92 -26.13 -58.73 -2.74
CA GLU A 92 -26.90 -59.11 -1.53
C GLU A 92 -27.85 -58.00 -1.01
N GLN A 93 -29.08 -58.01 -1.55
CA GLN A 93 -30.40 -57.81 -0.90
C GLN A 93 -30.74 -56.58 -0.01
N LYS A 94 -32.06 -56.38 0.17
CA LYS A 94 -32.73 -55.30 0.94
C LYS A 94 -33.63 -55.90 2.03
N GLU A 95 -33.91 -55.14 3.08
CA GLU A 95 -35.21 -55.02 3.80
C GLU A 95 -35.08 -53.85 4.81
N GLU A 96 -35.84 -52.75 4.67
CA GLU A 96 -37.19 -52.44 5.22
C GLU A 96 -37.22 -51.80 6.64
N ASP A 97 -37.98 -50.71 6.79
CA ASP A 97 -38.17 -49.93 8.03
C ASP A 97 -39.06 -50.65 9.07
N PRO A 98 -38.97 -50.26 10.37
CA PRO A 98 -40.21 -49.73 10.99
C PRO A 98 -40.07 -48.69 12.15
N VAL A 99 -40.87 -47.62 12.04
CA VAL A 99 -41.85 -47.15 13.06
C VAL A 99 -41.39 -46.54 14.42
N ILE A 100 -41.58 -45.22 14.54
CA ILE A 100 -42.22 -44.42 15.63
C ILE A 100 -41.73 -44.53 17.09
N ILE A 101 -41.40 -43.38 17.71
CA ILE A 101 -42.07 -42.82 18.91
C ILE A 101 -41.70 -41.32 19.07
N GLU A 102 -42.71 -40.45 19.20
CA GLU A 102 -42.58 -39.06 19.67
C GLU A 102 -43.03 -38.94 21.13
N GLY A 103 -42.59 -37.89 21.83
CA GLY A 103 -43.04 -37.52 23.17
C GLY A 103 -43.27 -36.02 23.30
N GLN A 104 -44.53 -35.62 23.44
CA GLN A 104 -44.95 -34.21 23.55
C GLN A 104 -44.70 -33.61 24.94
N LEU A 105 -44.77 -32.28 25.04
CA LEU A 105 -45.68 -31.64 26.00
C LEU A 105 -46.06 -30.21 25.53
N GLN A 106 -47.35 -29.99 25.28
CA GLN A 106 -47.99 -28.67 25.18
C GLN A 106 -48.30 -28.17 26.62
N PHE A 107 -48.76 -26.95 26.92
CA PHE A 107 -50.00 -26.24 26.55
C PHE A 107 -49.93 -24.83 27.23
N ASP A 108 -50.77 -23.82 26.97
CA ASP A 108 -51.98 -23.68 26.13
C ASP A 108 -52.12 -22.20 25.67
N GLU A 109 -53.01 -21.95 24.71
CA GLU A 109 -53.49 -20.59 24.34
C GLU A 109 -54.90 -20.34 24.93
N ASP A 110 -55.32 -19.07 25.01
CA ASP A 110 -56.74 -18.69 25.12
C ASP A 110 -56.93 -17.25 24.56
N GLU A 111 -57.67 -17.12 23.46
CA GLU A 111 -58.22 -15.86 22.95
C GLU A 111 -59.68 -15.66 23.43
N ILE A 112 -60.27 -14.47 23.24
CA ILE A 112 -61.57 -14.23 22.54
C ILE A 112 -62.26 -12.88 22.91
N GLU A 113 -62.56 -12.11 21.86
CA GLU A 113 -63.67 -11.17 21.57
C GLU A 113 -64.07 -9.96 22.47
N GLU A 114 -64.19 -8.83 21.76
CA GLU A 114 -65.20 -7.72 21.78
C GLU A 114 -66.20 -7.60 22.95
N SER A 115 -66.52 -6.39 23.47
CA SER A 115 -67.49 -5.49 22.78
C SER A 115 -67.81 -4.16 23.52
N ASP A 116 -68.21 -3.16 22.72
CA ASP A 116 -69.15 -2.05 22.98
C ASP A 116 -69.27 -1.26 24.32
N SER A 117 -68.75 -0.01 24.27
CA SER A 117 -69.58 1.23 24.26
C SER A 117 -69.90 2.05 25.54
N ILE A 118 -70.35 3.29 25.28
CA ILE A 118 -71.02 4.30 26.14
C ILE A 118 -70.14 5.17 27.07
N LYS A 119 -69.87 6.39 26.56
CA LYS A 119 -69.99 7.75 27.16
C LYS A 119 -70.04 7.90 28.70
N ASP A 120 -69.34 8.91 29.21
CA ASP A 120 -70.04 10.11 29.72
C ASP A 120 -69.20 11.42 29.73
N GLN A 121 -69.90 12.54 29.90
CA GLN A 121 -69.46 13.96 29.95
C GLN A 121 -70.54 14.73 30.78
N PRO A 122 -70.45 16.04 31.10
CA PRO A 122 -69.38 17.04 30.93
C PRO A 122 -69.19 17.93 32.22
N GLN A 123 -68.77 19.20 32.04
CA GLN A 123 -68.92 20.39 32.93
C GLN A 123 -67.84 20.67 34.01
N ALA A 124 -67.53 21.93 34.38
CA ALA A 124 -67.66 23.27 33.73
C ALA A 124 -66.96 24.34 34.62
N TYR A 125 -67.05 25.63 34.22
CA TYR A 125 -66.73 26.86 34.98
C TYR A 125 -65.22 27.19 35.17
N GLU A 126 -64.76 28.44 35.06
CA GLU A 126 -65.27 29.64 34.34
C GLU A 126 -64.10 30.64 34.12
N GLU A 127 -64.32 31.75 33.41
CA GLU A 127 -63.30 32.75 33.05
C GLU A 127 -63.20 33.90 34.09
N GLU A 128 -62.01 34.49 34.27
CA GLU A 128 -61.90 35.92 34.65
C GLU A 128 -60.54 36.53 34.23
N GLU A 129 -60.56 37.74 33.66
CA GLU A 129 -59.36 38.51 33.26
C GLU A 129 -58.89 39.44 34.40
N GLN A 130 -57.57 39.71 34.51
CA GLN A 130 -57.06 41.10 34.42
C GLN A 130 -55.53 41.31 34.54
N LYS A 131 -55.08 42.31 33.75
CA LYS A 131 -54.00 43.29 34.00
C LYS A 131 -52.53 42.94 33.76
N GLU A 132 -51.89 43.94 33.14
CA GLU A 132 -50.45 44.14 32.97
C GLU A 132 -49.90 44.96 34.14
N GLU A 133 -48.64 44.72 34.56
CA GLU A 133 -47.82 45.68 35.30
C GLU A 133 -46.37 45.64 34.77
N GLU A 134 -45.69 46.79 34.73
CA GLU A 134 -44.34 46.94 34.16
C GLU A 134 -43.24 46.57 35.18
N PRO A 135 -42.12 45.95 34.76
CA PRO A 135 -40.97 45.72 35.63
C PRO A 135 -40.15 47.00 35.83
N VAL A 136 -39.98 47.40 37.10
CA VAL A 136 -39.27 48.63 37.53
C VAL A 136 -37.76 48.51 37.34
N ILE A 137 -37.13 49.59 36.86
CA ILE A 137 -35.66 49.75 36.84
C ILE A 137 -35.14 50.04 38.25
N ILE A 138 -34.13 49.30 38.69
CA ILE A 138 -33.29 49.66 39.84
C ILE A 138 -31.82 49.59 39.38
N GLU A 139 -31.18 50.75 39.32
CA GLU A 139 -29.71 50.84 39.24
C GLU A 139 -29.11 50.56 40.61
N ASP A 140 -27.96 49.89 40.68
CA ASP A 140 -27.13 49.89 41.87
C ASP A 140 -25.64 49.96 41.47
N GLN A 141 -24.85 50.72 42.21
CA GLN A 141 -23.52 51.18 41.79
C GLN A 141 -22.39 50.48 42.53
N LEU A 142 -21.43 49.92 41.78
CA LEU A 142 -20.13 49.51 42.32
C LEU A 142 -19.00 50.12 41.48
N GLN A 143 -18.22 50.99 42.13
CA GLN A 143 -17.06 51.65 41.53
C GLN A 143 -15.85 50.71 41.50
N VAL A 144 -15.03 50.83 40.44
CA VAL A 144 -13.68 50.23 40.35
C VAL A 144 -12.72 51.34 39.93
N ASN A 145 -11.50 51.36 40.48
CA ASN A 145 -10.53 52.44 40.27
C ASN A 145 -9.93 52.42 38.85
N GLU A 146 -9.66 53.59 38.29
CA GLU A 146 -9.16 53.77 36.91
C GLU A 146 -7.61 53.77 36.79
N GLU A 147 -6.86 53.53 37.87
CA GLU A 147 -5.38 53.69 37.91
C GLU A 147 -4.54 52.44 37.55
N GLU A 148 -5.14 51.36 37.04
CA GLU A 148 -4.40 50.16 36.56
C GLU A 148 -4.50 49.89 35.04
N ILE A 149 -4.82 50.90 34.22
CA ILE A 149 -4.90 50.78 32.74
C ILE A 149 -3.87 51.66 32.01
N GLU A 150 -2.60 51.62 32.45
CA GLU A 150 -1.51 52.28 31.70
C GLU A 150 -0.14 51.60 31.85
N ASN A 151 -0.03 50.30 31.49
CA ASN A 151 1.24 49.65 31.13
C ASN A 151 1.07 48.25 30.47
N PHE A 152 0.47 48.20 29.28
CA PHE A 152 0.73 47.13 28.32
C PHE A 152 1.25 47.74 27.02
N ASN A 153 2.42 47.27 26.57
CA ASN A 153 3.06 47.78 25.36
C ASN A 153 2.21 47.50 24.13
N VAL A 154 2.15 48.47 23.22
CA VAL A 154 1.67 48.26 21.85
C VAL A 154 2.61 47.27 21.16
N MET A 155 2.18 46.02 21.07
CA MET A 155 2.64 45.07 20.07
C MET A 155 1.65 45.10 18.90
N GLU A 156 2.15 44.89 17.68
CA GLU A 156 1.34 44.97 16.48
C GLU A 156 0.24 43.89 16.46
N ASP A 157 -0.96 44.27 16.04
CA ASP A 157 -2.18 43.46 16.14
C ASP A 157 -2.21 42.38 15.05
N THR A 158 -1.35 41.36 15.22
CA THR A 158 -1.18 40.26 14.27
C THR A 158 -2.44 39.39 14.25
N LYS A 159 -3.28 39.58 13.23
CA LYS A 159 -4.55 38.86 13.07
C LYS A 159 -4.38 37.35 13.15
N ARG A 160 -5.13 36.73 14.06
CA ARG A 160 -5.06 35.29 14.35
C ARG A 160 -5.69 34.47 13.23
N CYS A 161 -4.90 33.59 12.60
CA CYS A 161 -5.35 32.65 11.57
C CYS A 161 -6.51 31.79 12.11
N CYS A 162 -7.71 31.90 11.53
CA CYS A 162 -8.90 31.21 12.04
C CYS A 162 -9.34 30.09 11.10
N PHE A 163 -9.42 28.87 11.62
CA PHE A 163 -9.78 27.66 10.89
C PHE A 163 -11.04 27.02 11.47
N CYS A 164 -11.79 26.27 10.66
CA CYS A 164 -12.82 25.36 11.13
C CYS A 164 -12.80 24.02 10.38
N THR A 165 -13.26 22.95 11.02
CA THR A 165 -13.26 21.60 10.47
C THR A 165 -14.40 20.75 11.04
N ILE A 166 -14.75 19.66 10.35
CA ILE A 166 -15.76 18.68 10.78
C ILE A 166 -15.10 17.33 11.03
N VAL A 167 -15.50 16.64 12.10
CA VAL A 167 -14.94 15.34 12.49
C VAL A 167 -16.00 14.36 12.99
N SER A 168 -15.89 13.12 12.55
CA SER A 168 -16.59 11.93 13.07
C SER A 168 -15.58 10.91 13.63
N ASN A 169 -16.05 9.83 14.27
CA ASN A 169 -15.19 8.87 14.99
C ASN A 169 -14.02 8.31 14.15
N GLU A 170 -14.20 8.10 12.85
CA GLU A 170 -13.17 7.56 11.95
C GLU A 170 -12.08 8.61 11.56
N TYR A 171 -12.32 9.90 11.84
CA TYR A 171 -11.38 11.00 11.58
C TYR A 171 -10.75 11.57 12.87
N LEU A 172 -11.05 11.01 14.04
CA LEU A 172 -10.52 11.50 15.34
C LEU A 172 -8.98 11.50 15.40
N ILE A 173 -8.32 10.46 14.86
CA ILE A 173 -6.84 10.41 14.80
C ILE A 173 -6.31 11.50 13.86
N LYS A 174 -6.96 11.67 12.70
CA LYS A 174 -6.55 12.63 11.66
C LYS A 174 -6.67 14.09 12.14
N VAL A 175 -7.78 14.46 12.78
CA VAL A 175 -7.98 15.84 13.28
C VAL A 175 -7.01 16.21 14.43
N VAL A 176 -6.56 15.22 15.21
CA VAL A 176 -5.52 15.43 16.24
C VAL A 176 -4.15 15.65 15.59
N ALA A 177 -3.81 14.89 14.53
CA ALA A 177 -2.59 15.16 13.74
C ALA A 177 -2.65 16.53 13.04
N PHE A 178 -3.82 16.92 12.51
CA PHE A 178 -4.08 18.25 11.95
C PHE A 178 -3.81 19.35 13.01
N TYR A 179 -4.41 19.27 14.20
CA TYR A 179 -4.18 20.25 15.28
C TYR A 179 -2.68 20.40 15.61
N TYR A 180 -1.97 19.29 15.85
CA TYR A 180 -0.56 19.36 16.21
C TYR A 180 0.35 19.79 15.05
N SER A 181 -0.09 19.62 13.80
CA SER A 181 0.61 20.20 12.64
C SER A 181 0.56 21.73 12.65
N LEU A 182 -0.60 22.33 12.95
CA LEU A 182 -0.74 23.77 13.15
C LEU A 182 0.04 24.27 14.38
N GLU A 183 -0.06 23.57 15.52
CA GLU A 183 0.64 23.98 16.76
C GLU A 183 2.17 23.91 16.63
N ARG A 184 2.69 23.03 15.77
CA ARG A 184 4.11 22.97 15.40
C ARG A 184 4.52 24.13 14.50
N THR A 185 3.70 24.52 13.53
CA THR A 185 4.10 25.49 12.49
C THR A 185 3.76 26.94 12.83
N SER A 186 2.75 27.21 13.66
CA SER A 186 2.39 28.58 14.07
C SER A 186 1.82 28.66 15.47
N LYS A 187 2.04 29.81 16.11
CA LYS A 187 1.50 30.13 17.45
C LYS A 187 0.26 31.02 17.38
N ASN A 188 -0.07 31.57 16.21
CA ASN A 188 -1.13 32.56 16.04
C ASN A 188 -2.33 32.03 15.25
N PHE A 189 -2.81 30.83 15.61
CA PHE A 189 -4.00 30.23 15.01
C PHE A 189 -5.10 29.90 16.03
N HIS A 190 -6.32 29.73 15.55
CA HIS A 190 -7.43 29.09 16.26
C HIS A 190 -8.12 28.05 15.36
N LEU A 191 -8.47 26.88 15.90
CA LEU A 191 -9.19 25.82 15.17
C LEU A 191 -10.53 25.47 15.82
N TRP A 192 -11.63 25.72 15.12
CA TRP A 192 -12.98 25.31 15.55
C TRP A 192 -13.28 23.90 15.05
N ILE A 193 -13.43 22.93 15.96
CA ILE A 193 -13.64 21.51 15.61
C ILE A 193 -15.10 21.11 15.86
N CYS A 194 -15.85 20.90 14.79
CA CYS A 194 -17.25 20.49 14.84
C CYS A 194 -17.38 18.96 14.89
N CYS A 195 -17.74 18.44 16.05
CA CYS A 195 -17.88 17.02 16.32
C CYS A 195 -19.29 16.54 15.95
N ILE A 196 -19.40 15.55 15.07
CA ILE A 196 -20.66 14.93 14.66
C ILE A 196 -21.19 13.94 15.73
N ASP A 197 -20.29 13.27 16.43
CA ASP A 197 -20.60 12.22 17.41
C ASP A 197 -20.33 12.67 18.86
N ASP A 198 -21.23 12.35 19.80
CA ASP A 198 -21.05 12.62 21.24
C ASP A 198 -19.71 12.09 21.80
N LYS A 199 -19.29 10.90 21.35
CA LYS A 199 -18.02 10.30 21.76
C LYS A 199 -16.85 11.18 21.34
N VAL A 200 -16.83 11.64 20.09
CA VAL A 200 -15.76 12.48 19.53
C VAL A 200 -15.71 13.83 20.24
N TYR A 201 -16.87 14.42 20.51
CA TYR A 201 -16.99 15.64 21.31
C TYR A 201 -16.40 15.45 22.73
N SER A 202 -16.74 14.36 23.42
CA SER A 202 -16.21 14.02 24.74
C SER A 202 -14.70 13.74 24.73
N SER A 203 -14.20 13.03 23.72
CA SER A 203 -12.78 12.71 23.56
C SER A 203 -11.93 13.95 23.27
N LEU A 204 -12.33 14.80 22.32
CA LEU A 204 -11.59 16.04 22.01
C LEU A 204 -11.68 17.09 23.14
N SER A 205 -12.83 17.20 23.82
CA SER A 205 -12.98 18.12 24.97
C SER A 205 -12.02 17.75 26.11
N ARG A 206 -11.73 16.46 26.31
CA ARG A 206 -10.77 15.97 27.32
C ARG A 206 -9.30 16.24 26.96
N LEU A 207 -8.96 16.43 25.67
CA LEU A 207 -7.59 16.77 25.27
C LEU A 207 -7.18 18.21 25.61
N ASN A 208 -8.14 19.11 25.92
CA ASN A 208 -7.89 20.49 26.35
C ASN A 208 -6.93 21.27 25.41
N LEU A 209 -7.17 21.15 24.11
CA LEU A 209 -6.31 21.68 23.04
C LEU A 209 -6.26 23.23 23.08
N LYS A 210 -5.12 23.78 23.53
CA LYS A 210 -4.92 25.21 23.85
C LYS A 210 -5.33 26.20 22.75
N HIS A 211 -5.21 25.82 21.48
CA HIS A 211 -5.51 26.67 20.33
C HIS A 211 -6.79 26.25 19.60
N ALA A 212 -7.65 25.40 20.16
CA ALA A 212 -8.89 24.97 19.55
C ALA A 212 -10.12 25.21 20.42
N SER A 213 -11.30 25.23 19.78
CA SER A 213 -12.61 25.19 20.43
C SER A 213 -13.40 24.01 19.88
N ILE A 214 -13.86 23.13 20.78
CA ILE A 214 -14.63 21.95 20.42
C ILE A 214 -16.12 22.30 20.47
N ILE A 215 -16.84 22.11 19.37
CA ILE A 215 -18.29 22.36 19.28
C ILE A 215 -19.00 21.07 18.89
N HIS A 216 -20.18 20.81 19.49
CA HIS A 216 -21.03 19.70 19.06
C HIS A 216 -21.92 20.14 17.90
N VAL A 217 -22.19 19.24 16.94
CA VAL A 217 -22.95 19.54 15.72
C VAL A 217 -24.33 20.15 16.00
N SER A 218 -24.98 19.79 17.12
CA SER A 218 -26.28 20.37 17.53
C SER A 218 -26.25 21.87 17.85
N ALA A 219 -25.07 22.50 17.97
CA ALA A 219 -24.93 23.95 18.07
C ALA A 219 -25.03 24.67 16.70
N VAL A 220 -24.82 23.93 15.62
CA VAL A 220 -24.81 24.40 14.22
C VAL A 220 -26.11 24.03 13.48
N GLU A 221 -26.74 22.92 13.87
CA GLU A 221 -27.94 22.37 13.23
C GLU A 221 -29.18 23.26 13.38
N ASP A 222 -29.71 23.75 12.26
CA ASP A 222 -31.00 24.42 12.17
C ASP A 222 -32.12 23.47 11.68
N LYS A 223 -33.35 23.97 11.60
CA LYS A 223 -34.52 23.18 11.15
C LYS A 223 -34.40 22.65 9.71
N LYS A 224 -33.53 23.21 8.86
CA LYS A 224 -33.32 22.76 7.48
C LYS A 224 -32.26 21.67 7.42
N LEU A 225 -31.15 21.86 8.14
CA LEU A 225 -30.09 20.85 8.29
C LEU A 225 -30.65 19.56 8.90
N LEU A 226 -31.44 19.68 9.98
CA LEU A 226 -32.11 18.53 10.60
C LEU A 226 -33.12 17.84 9.67
N ALA A 227 -33.78 18.58 8.77
CA ALA A 227 -34.72 18.01 7.81
C ALA A 227 -34.03 17.15 6.74
N VAL A 228 -32.80 17.48 6.33
CA VAL A 228 -32.03 16.70 5.35
C VAL A 228 -31.11 15.66 5.97
N LYS A 229 -30.82 15.73 7.28
CA LYS A 229 -29.90 14.82 8.00
C LYS A 229 -30.16 13.34 7.72
N ASN A 230 -31.42 12.91 7.83
CA ASN A 230 -31.83 11.52 7.62
C ASN A 230 -31.95 11.12 6.14
N MET A 231 -31.71 12.04 5.20
CA MET A 231 -31.72 11.80 3.75
C MET A 231 -30.31 11.69 3.13
N ARG A 232 -29.26 11.89 3.93
CA ARG A 232 -27.84 11.93 3.53
C ARG A 232 -27.09 10.75 4.16
N LYS A 233 -26.07 10.20 3.49
CA LYS A 233 -25.04 9.39 4.15
C LYS A 233 -24.24 10.28 5.13
N ILE A 234 -23.54 9.69 6.10
CA ILE A 234 -22.77 10.44 7.12
C ILE A 234 -21.75 11.42 6.49
N ASN A 235 -21.04 11.00 5.45
CA ASN A 235 -20.10 11.84 4.71
C ASN A 235 -20.82 12.95 3.92
N GLU A 236 -21.94 12.64 3.27
CA GLU A 236 -22.75 13.60 2.52
C GLU A 236 -23.35 14.66 3.44
N TYR A 237 -23.61 14.33 4.71
CA TYR A 237 -24.05 15.28 5.72
C TYR A 237 -22.88 16.13 6.26
N CYS A 238 -21.69 15.58 6.44
CA CYS A 238 -20.49 16.37 6.74
C CYS A 238 -20.21 17.42 5.64
N TRP A 239 -20.28 17.02 4.37
CA TRP A 239 -20.19 17.94 3.22
C TRP A 239 -21.31 19.00 3.25
N THR A 240 -22.55 18.61 3.58
CA THR A 240 -23.67 19.55 3.76
C THR A 240 -23.40 20.59 4.86
N LEU A 241 -22.67 20.21 5.92
CA LEU A 241 -22.43 21.05 7.10
C LEU A 241 -21.28 22.06 6.96
N LYS A 242 -20.34 21.91 6.01
CA LYS A 242 -19.14 22.78 5.92
C LYS A 242 -19.47 24.28 5.92
N ALA A 243 -20.46 24.65 5.10
CA ALA A 243 -20.95 26.02 4.99
C ALA A 243 -21.61 26.52 6.29
N ALA A 244 -22.37 25.65 6.96
CA ALA A 244 -23.04 25.97 8.21
C ALA A 244 -22.05 26.15 9.38
N VAL A 245 -21.03 25.30 9.49
CA VAL A 245 -19.96 25.40 10.50
C VAL A 245 -19.14 26.68 10.29
N SER A 246 -18.76 26.98 9.06
CA SER A 246 -18.07 28.23 8.71
C SER A 246 -18.93 29.47 9.08
N SER A 247 -20.24 29.42 8.81
CA SER A 247 -21.17 30.50 9.13
C SER A 247 -21.35 30.67 10.65
N TYR A 248 -21.39 29.57 11.41
CA TYR A 248 -21.38 29.60 12.87
C TYR A 248 -20.13 30.31 13.41
N VAL A 249 -18.94 30.00 12.89
CA VAL A 249 -17.68 30.62 13.33
C VAL A 249 -17.61 32.12 13.04
N LEU A 250 -17.96 32.55 11.81
CA LEU A 250 -18.01 33.98 11.49
C LEU A 250 -19.07 34.72 12.32
N MET A 251 -20.29 34.18 12.41
CA MET A 251 -21.45 34.92 12.91
C MET A 251 -21.69 34.79 14.41
N LYS A 252 -21.48 33.60 15.00
CA LYS A 252 -21.65 33.34 16.45
C LYS A 252 -20.36 33.53 17.23
N CYS A 253 -19.24 33.03 16.71
CA CYS A 253 -17.93 33.17 17.37
C CYS A 253 -17.20 34.48 17.03
N ASN A 254 -17.79 35.31 16.17
CA ASN A 254 -17.33 36.66 15.80
C ASN A 254 -15.92 36.72 15.17
N ALA A 255 -15.48 35.68 14.46
CA ALA A 255 -14.25 35.73 13.69
C ALA A 255 -14.37 36.70 12.50
N GLU A 256 -13.30 37.47 12.19
CA GLU A 256 -13.26 38.36 11.02
C GLU A 256 -13.20 37.59 9.70
N SER A 257 -12.59 36.41 9.72
CA SER A 257 -12.44 35.48 8.60
C SER A 257 -12.38 34.05 9.14
N VAL A 258 -12.66 33.07 8.28
CA VAL A 258 -12.43 31.65 8.58
C VAL A 258 -12.03 30.92 7.31
N ILE A 259 -11.10 29.98 7.43
CA ILE A 259 -10.84 28.96 6.42
C ILE A 259 -11.42 27.63 6.91
N TYR A 260 -12.32 27.03 6.13
CA TYR A 260 -12.71 25.64 6.31
C TYR A 260 -11.56 24.73 5.84
N CYS A 261 -11.20 23.75 6.66
CA CYS A 261 -10.30 22.66 6.32
C CYS A 261 -10.99 21.31 6.57
N ASP A 262 -10.89 20.35 5.65
CA ASP A 262 -11.24 18.95 5.95
C ASP A 262 -10.29 18.34 6.99
N SER A 263 -10.76 17.35 7.76
CA SER A 263 -10.07 16.89 8.98
C SER A 263 -8.86 15.98 8.74
N ASP A 264 -8.49 15.76 7.48
CA ASP A 264 -7.25 15.12 7.04
C ASP A 264 -6.30 16.03 6.24
N MET A 265 -6.45 17.35 6.42
CA MET A 265 -5.41 18.34 6.14
C MET A 265 -4.26 18.25 7.16
N PHE A 266 -3.03 18.49 6.71
CA PHE A 266 -1.84 18.58 7.56
C PHE A 266 -0.92 19.71 7.11
N PHE A 267 -0.43 20.50 8.06
CA PHE A 267 0.36 21.71 7.82
C PHE A 267 1.87 21.47 7.98
N PHE A 268 2.62 21.80 6.94
CA PHE A 268 4.08 21.73 6.88
C PHE A 268 4.75 23.06 7.24
N SER A 269 4.09 24.19 6.96
CA SER A 269 4.61 25.54 7.20
C SER A 269 3.58 26.44 7.92
N ASP A 270 3.97 27.67 8.26
CA ASP A 270 3.10 28.64 8.92
C ASP A 270 1.91 29.01 8.00
N PRO A 271 0.65 28.79 8.42
CA PRO A 271 -0.54 29.20 7.67
C PRO A 271 -0.64 30.70 7.35
N GLN A 272 0.10 31.59 8.02
CA GLN A 272 0.00 33.03 7.78
C GLN A 272 0.14 33.42 6.29
N VAL A 273 1.03 32.71 5.56
CA VAL A 273 1.25 32.90 4.11
C VAL A 273 -0.05 32.78 3.28
N VAL A 274 -1.02 31.97 3.73
CA VAL A 274 -2.32 31.81 3.06
C VAL A 274 -3.21 33.02 3.28
N PHE A 275 -3.23 33.57 4.50
CA PHE A 275 -4.00 34.78 4.82
C PHE A 275 -3.38 36.02 4.14
N ASP A 276 -2.05 36.03 4.00
CA ASP A 276 -1.32 37.05 3.25
C ASP A 276 -1.60 36.97 1.73
N GLU A 277 -1.66 35.76 1.15
CA GLU A 277 -2.09 35.57 -0.25
C GLU A 277 -3.56 35.95 -0.46
N TRP A 278 -4.44 35.62 0.50
CA TRP A 278 -5.86 35.97 0.46
C TRP A 278 -6.07 37.49 0.43
N GLY A 279 -5.24 38.23 1.17
CA GLY A 279 -5.19 39.69 1.13
C GLY A 279 -6.55 40.31 1.43
N GLU A 280 -7.05 41.19 0.55
CA GLU A 280 -8.32 41.88 0.76
C GLU A 280 -9.58 41.16 0.24
N ALA A 281 -9.47 40.10 -0.56
CA ALA A 281 -10.64 39.43 -1.14
C ALA A 281 -11.59 38.79 -0.08
N SER A 282 -12.87 38.67 -0.42
CA SER A 282 -13.92 38.19 0.51
C SER A 282 -14.03 36.68 0.58
N ILE A 283 -13.66 35.98 -0.50
CA ILE A 283 -13.64 34.51 -0.61
C ILE A 283 -12.25 34.04 -1.08
N PHE A 284 -11.79 32.90 -0.58
CA PHE A 284 -10.55 32.22 -1.00
C PHE A 284 -10.86 30.82 -1.55
N LEU A 285 -10.31 30.46 -2.71
CA LEU A 285 -10.49 29.15 -3.36
C LEU A 285 -9.16 28.53 -3.79
N CYS A 286 -8.96 27.25 -3.49
CA CYS A 286 -7.83 26.46 -4.01
C CYS A 286 -8.25 25.69 -5.28
N PRO A 287 -7.55 25.84 -6.43
CA PRO A 287 -7.78 25.01 -7.61
C PRO A 287 -7.50 23.53 -7.32
N GLN A 288 -8.22 22.60 -7.96
CA GLN A 288 -7.96 21.16 -7.79
C GLN A 288 -6.67 20.70 -8.49
N ARG A 289 -6.31 21.34 -9.62
CA ARG A 289 -5.10 21.06 -10.41
C ARG A 289 -5.04 19.61 -10.94
N ASP A 290 -6.22 19.05 -11.23
CA ASP A 290 -6.48 17.69 -11.74
C ASP A 290 -6.76 17.67 -13.25
N LEU A 291 -7.13 16.52 -13.83
CA LEU A 291 -7.53 16.36 -15.24
C LEU A 291 -8.85 17.10 -15.58
N GLU A 292 -9.01 17.62 -16.81
CA GLU A 292 -10.23 18.37 -17.20
C GLU A 292 -11.52 17.52 -17.09
N TRP A 293 -11.46 16.19 -17.28
CA TRP A 293 -12.63 15.33 -17.07
C TRP A 293 -13.04 15.25 -15.59
N VAL A 294 -12.06 15.30 -14.67
CA VAL A 294 -12.29 15.41 -13.22
C VAL A 294 -12.91 16.77 -12.91
N HIS A 295 -12.42 17.85 -13.52
CA HIS A 295 -12.99 19.19 -13.35
C HIS A 295 -14.45 19.25 -13.84
N LYS A 296 -14.72 18.66 -15.00
CA LYS A 296 -16.07 18.54 -15.59
C LYS A 296 -17.03 17.82 -14.65
N MET A 297 -16.62 16.70 -14.04
CA MET A 297 -17.47 15.86 -13.20
C MET A 297 -17.58 16.32 -11.73
N TYR A 298 -16.46 16.70 -11.10
CA TYR A 298 -16.34 16.87 -9.65
C TYR A 298 -16.02 18.31 -9.19
N GLY A 299 -15.44 19.15 -10.06
CA GLY A 299 -15.23 20.58 -9.82
C GLY A 299 -13.80 21.08 -10.10
N LYS A 300 -13.66 22.39 -10.31
CA LYS A 300 -12.39 23.08 -10.59
C LYS A 300 -11.65 23.51 -9.34
N PHE A 301 -12.35 23.58 -8.21
CA PHE A 301 -11.83 23.99 -6.90
C PHE A 301 -12.02 22.89 -5.87
N GLN A 302 -11.15 22.87 -4.87
CA GLN A 302 -11.16 21.89 -3.79
C GLN A 302 -12.10 22.35 -2.67
N ALA A 303 -12.96 21.45 -2.18
CA ALA A 303 -13.76 21.72 -1.00
C ALA A 303 -13.04 21.38 0.32
N GLY A 304 -11.81 20.86 0.24
CA GLY A 304 -10.94 20.62 1.38
C GLY A 304 -10.39 21.90 2.00
N PHE A 305 -10.37 23.03 1.27
CA PHE A 305 -9.76 24.28 1.70
C PHE A 305 -10.48 25.52 1.10
N ILE A 306 -11.33 26.20 1.88
CA ILE A 306 -12.14 27.34 1.41
C ILE A 306 -12.16 28.47 2.45
N GLY A 307 -11.86 29.70 2.06
CA GLY A 307 -11.90 30.88 2.94
C GLY A 307 -13.13 31.78 2.74
N PHE A 308 -13.70 32.29 3.84
CA PHE A 308 -14.77 33.30 3.84
C PHE A 308 -14.48 34.42 4.86
N LYS A 309 -14.62 35.68 4.46
CA LYS A 309 -14.58 36.86 5.35
C LYS A 309 -15.95 37.22 5.91
N LYS A 310 -15.96 37.87 7.07
CA LYS A 310 -17.13 38.50 7.70
C LYS A 310 -17.45 39.87 7.10
N ASP A 311 -17.47 39.93 5.76
CA ASP A 311 -17.98 41.08 5.02
C ASP A 311 -19.30 40.73 4.31
N ARG A 312 -19.90 41.71 3.63
CA ARG A 312 -21.18 41.56 2.92
C ARG A 312 -21.13 40.46 1.85
N GLU A 313 -20.00 40.26 1.19
CA GLU A 313 -19.88 39.39 0.03
C GLU A 313 -19.48 37.97 0.43
N GLY A 314 -18.53 37.81 1.34
CA GLY A 314 -18.17 36.52 1.94
C GLY A 314 -19.36 35.86 2.64
N VAL A 315 -20.12 36.63 3.43
CA VAL A 315 -21.35 36.14 4.09
C VAL A 315 -22.45 35.81 3.07
N ASN A 316 -22.58 36.55 1.96
CA ASN A 316 -23.55 36.22 0.91
C ASN A 316 -23.18 34.94 0.16
N CYS A 317 -21.91 34.76 -0.21
CA CYS A 317 -21.41 33.55 -0.84
C CYS A 317 -21.59 32.32 0.06
N LEU A 318 -21.30 32.46 1.35
CA LEU A 318 -21.44 31.39 2.32
C LEU A 318 -22.91 31.00 2.55
N ASN A 319 -23.83 31.96 2.62
CA ASN A 319 -25.26 31.70 2.70
C ASN A 319 -25.82 31.05 1.42
N TRP A 320 -25.30 31.43 0.25
CA TRP A 320 -25.64 30.81 -1.03
C TRP A 320 -25.17 29.34 -1.11
N TRP A 321 -23.91 29.06 -0.73
CA TRP A 321 -23.36 27.71 -0.75
C TRP A 321 -24.06 26.79 0.27
N ASN A 322 -24.30 27.29 1.49
CA ASN A 322 -25.11 26.58 2.50
C ASN A 322 -26.52 26.23 1.97
N LYS A 323 -27.16 27.15 1.25
CA LYS A 323 -28.45 26.88 0.62
C LYS A 323 -28.34 25.78 -0.45
N LYS A 324 -27.34 25.84 -1.34
CA LYS A 324 -27.10 24.83 -2.38
C LYS A 324 -26.90 23.43 -1.78
N CYS A 325 -26.03 23.27 -0.78
CA CYS A 325 -25.78 21.96 -0.17
C CYS A 325 -27.00 21.39 0.59
N ILE A 326 -27.82 22.25 1.20
CA ILE A 326 -29.10 21.84 1.78
C ILE A 326 -30.06 21.36 0.67
N GLU A 327 -30.18 22.09 -0.45
CA GLU A 327 -31.00 21.69 -1.59
C GLU A 327 -30.55 20.35 -2.20
N TRP A 328 -29.25 20.15 -2.43
CA TRP A 328 -28.68 18.92 -2.97
C TRP A 328 -27.20 18.79 -2.58
N CYS A 329 -26.80 17.62 -2.08
CA CYS A 329 -25.42 17.26 -1.76
C CYS A 329 -25.34 15.74 -1.62
N TYR A 330 -24.87 15.04 -2.65
CA TYR A 330 -24.77 13.58 -2.69
C TYR A 330 -23.45 13.15 -3.34
N GLY A 331 -22.96 11.94 -3.00
CA GLY A 331 -21.69 11.41 -3.48
C GLY A 331 -21.71 10.77 -4.86
N GLU A 332 -22.89 10.43 -5.38
CA GLU A 332 -23.06 10.01 -6.77
C GLU A 332 -23.21 11.28 -7.66
N PRO A 333 -22.42 11.47 -8.74
CA PRO A 333 -22.58 12.61 -9.63
C PRO A 333 -23.93 12.64 -10.34
N ASP A 334 -24.50 13.84 -10.46
CA ASP A 334 -25.72 14.13 -11.22
C ASP A 334 -25.32 14.82 -12.52
N SER A 335 -25.26 14.03 -13.60
CA SER A 335 -24.80 14.47 -14.93
C SER A 335 -25.83 15.33 -15.66
N GLU A 336 -27.13 15.15 -15.40
CA GLU A 336 -28.22 15.95 -15.99
C GLU A 336 -28.12 17.42 -15.60
N THR A 337 -27.70 17.69 -14.35
CA THR A 337 -27.64 19.05 -13.78
C THR A 337 -26.22 19.52 -13.45
N GLY A 338 -25.21 18.67 -13.66
CA GLY A 338 -23.79 18.98 -13.42
C GLY A 338 -23.45 19.18 -11.94
N ARG A 339 -24.05 18.41 -11.03
CA ARG A 339 -23.85 18.53 -9.57
C ARG A 339 -23.07 17.34 -9.00
N TRP A 340 -22.19 17.62 -8.04
CA TRP A 340 -21.55 16.60 -7.21
C TRP A 340 -21.14 17.18 -5.84
N GLY A 341 -21.45 16.43 -4.77
CA GLY A 341 -21.14 16.78 -3.39
C GLY A 341 -21.53 18.21 -2.99
N ASP A 342 -20.66 18.79 -2.17
CA ASP A 342 -20.53 20.20 -1.83
C ASP A 342 -19.61 20.95 -2.82
N GLN A 343 -18.62 20.25 -3.37
CA GLN A 343 -17.50 20.82 -4.13
C GLN A 343 -17.90 21.41 -5.48
N LYS A 344 -18.82 20.78 -6.23
CA LYS A 344 -19.10 21.20 -7.60
C LYS A 344 -19.74 22.60 -7.70
N TYR A 345 -20.34 23.08 -6.61
CA TYR A 345 -20.87 24.44 -6.50
C TYR A 345 -19.80 25.53 -6.47
N LEU A 346 -18.54 25.19 -6.14
CA LEU A 346 -17.45 26.17 -6.10
C LEU A 346 -17.15 26.74 -7.51
N ASP A 347 -17.43 25.97 -8.57
CA ASP A 347 -17.31 26.41 -9.97
C ASP A 347 -18.16 27.64 -10.29
N GLU A 348 -19.32 27.82 -9.62
CA GLU A 348 -20.19 28.99 -9.84
C GLU A 348 -19.64 30.26 -9.15
N ILE A 349 -18.81 30.13 -8.10
CA ILE A 349 -18.45 31.25 -7.21
C ILE A 349 -17.74 32.41 -7.95
N PRO A 350 -16.71 32.19 -8.80
CA PRO A 350 -16.05 33.28 -9.54
C PRO A 350 -16.95 33.97 -10.58
N GLY A 351 -18.11 33.37 -10.94
CA GLY A 351 -19.11 33.98 -11.81
C GLY A 351 -20.23 34.71 -11.05
N LEU A 352 -20.45 34.38 -9.77
CA LEU A 352 -21.50 34.94 -8.92
C LEU A 352 -21.00 36.05 -7.99
N PHE A 353 -19.72 36.08 -7.65
CA PHE A 353 -19.11 37.02 -6.70
C PHE A 353 -17.86 37.66 -7.29
N SER A 354 -17.61 38.95 -7.00
CA SER A 354 -16.52 39.72 -7.59
C SER A 354 -15.29 39.81 -6.69
N SER A 355 -15.46 39.61 -5.38
CA SER A 355 -14.39 39.65 -4.38
C SER A 355 -13.84 38.25 -4.06
N VAL A 356 -13.26 37.58 -5.07
CA VAL A 356 -12.74 36.20 -4.97
C VAL A 356 -11.25 36.16 -5.28
N LYS A 357 -10.44 35.60 -4.37
CA LYS A 357 -9.03 35.25 -4.62
C LYS A 357 -8.94 33.73 -4.87
N ILE A 358 -8.41 33.37 -6.03
CA ILE A 358 -8.02 32.00 -6.34
C ILE A 358 -6.53 31.85 -6.01
N SER A 359 -6.15 30.83 -5.25
CA SER A 359 -4.74 30.58 -4.89
C SER A 359 -3.93 30.12 -6.10
N GLU A 360 -2.78 30.77 -6.30
CA GLU A 360 -1.80 30.37 -7.32
C GLU A 360 -0.69 29.50 -6.70
N ASN A 361 -0.47 29.62 -5.39
CA ASN A 361 0.55 28.92 -4.62
C ASN A 361 0.35 27.39 -4.63
N LEU A 362 1.25 26.66 -5.28
CA LEU A 362 1.19 25.19 -5.42
C LEU A 362 1.31 24.46 -4.08
N GLY A 363 1.93 25.08 -3.07
CA GLY A 363 2.07 24.56 -1.72
C GLY A 363 0.84 24.71 -0.83
N VAL A 364 -0.24 25.34 -1.29
CA VAL A 364 -1.53 25.37 -0.60
C VAL A 364 -2.46 24.32 -1.22
N ASP A 365 -3.05 23.49 -0.35
CA ASP A 365 -3.98 22.41 -0.71
C ASP A 365 -3.39 21.44 -1.77
N ALA A 366 -2.14 21.07 -1.56
CA ALA A 366 -1.46 20.04 -2.35
C ALA A 366 -2.00 18.65 -1.98
N ALA A 367 -2.09 17.74 -2.96
CA ALA A 367 -2.81 16.49 -2.79
C ALA A 367 -2.27 15.35 -3.69
N PRO A 368 -2.66 14.09 -3.46
CA PRO A 368 -2.22 12.95 -4.27
C PRO A 368 -2.52 13.11 -5.77
N TRP A 369 -3.70 13.65 -6.13
CA TRP A 369 -4.05 13.92 -7.53
C TRP A 369 -3.07 14.90 -8.18
N ASN A 370 -2.90 16.08 -7.57
CA ASN A 370 -2.10 17.13 -8.19
C ASN A 370 -0.57 16.97 -8.04
N THR A 371 -0.06 16.08 -7.17
CA THR A 371 1.41 15.85 -7.01
C THR A 371 1.93 14.48 -7.44
N ILE A 372 1.07 13.45 -7.54
CA ILE A 372 1.48 12.07 -7.82
C ILE A 372 1.02 11.61 -9.22
N TYR A 373 -0.26 11.74 -9.56
CA TYR A 373 -0.80 11.13 -10.78
C TYR A 373 -1.15 12.08 -11.93
N ASN A 374 -1.58 13.33 -11.67
CA ASN A 374 -1.92 14.27 -12.76
C ASN A 374 -0.72 15.11 -13.21
N ASN A 375 0.11 15.61 -12.29
CA ASN A 375 1.25 16.48 -12.62
C ASN A 375 2.56 15.89 -12.11
N ASN A 376 3.59 15.91 -12.95
CA ASN A 376 4.96 15.54 -12.57
C ASN A 376 5.71 16.69 -11.89
N PHE A 377 5.09 17.36 -10.91
CA PHE A 377 5.73 18.50 -10.23
C PHE A 377 7.05 18.07 -9.56
N ASN A 378 8.04 18.94 -9.61
CA ASN A 378 9.33 18.78 -8.94
C ASN A 378 9.18 19.02 -7.43
N ILE A 379 9.40 17.97 -6.64
CA ILE A 379 9.28 18.03 -5.17
C ILE A 379 10.69 18.08 -4.59
N THR A 380 11.06 19.18 -3.95
CA THR A 380 12.42 19.35 -3.38
C THR A 380 12.37 19.67 -1.89
N SER A 381 13.40 19.26 -1.15
CA SER A 381 13.55 19.55 0.29
C SER A 381 14.84 20.32 0.51
N ARG A 382 14.78 21.43 1.26
CA ARG A 382 15.90 22.35 1.51
C ARG A 382 15.75 22.91 2.93
N ASP A 383 16.79 22.82 3.75
CA ASP A 383 16.78 23.30 5.15
C ASP A 383 15.62 22.74 6.01
N ASN A 384 15.20 21.50 5.71
CA ASN A 384 14.02 20.78 6.24
C ASN A 384 12.65 21.35 5.82
N GLU A 385 12.62 22.26 4.85
CA GLU A 385 11.39 22.80 4.26
C GLU A 385 11.13 22.15 2.89
N VAL A 386 9.87 21.78 2.62
CA VAL A 386 9.46 21.10 1.39
C VAL A 386 8.89 22.12 0.40
N PHE A 387 9.22 21.95 -0.88
CA PHE A 387 8.79 22.83 -1.98
C PHE A 387 8.19 22.03 -3.13
N ILE A 388 7.11 22.56 -3.71
CA ILE A 388 6.49 22.10 -4.96
C ILE A 388 6.85 23.12 -6.04
N GLU A 389 7.68 22.69 -7.00
CA GLU A 389 8.43 23.58 -7.91
C GLU A 389 9.29 24.62 -7.18
N GLY A 390 8.74 25.81 -6.96
CA GLY A 390 9.33 26.90 -6.18
C GLY A 390 8.51 27.30 -4.95
N ASP A 391 7.27 26.84 -4.83
CA ASP A 391 6.36 27.20 -3.75
C ASP A 391 6.57 26.32 -2.52
N LYS A 392 6.68 26.95 -1.35
CA LYS A 392 6.83 26.26 -0.07
C LYS A 392 5.54 25.54 0.30
N LEU A 393 5.62 24.25 0.62
CA LEU A 393 4.49 23.43 1.06
C LEU A 393 3.96 23.98 2.39
N ILE A 394 2.73 24.52 2.36
CA ILE A 394 2.03 25.03 3.53
C ILE A 394 1.10 23.95 4.09
N SER A 395 0.25 23.37 3.23
CA SER A 395 -0.74 22.35 3.60
C SER A 395 -0.85 21.25 2.54
N TYR A 396 -1.02 20.01 3.00
CA TYR A 396 -1.28 18.85 2.15
C TYR A 396 -2.53 18.09 2.63
N HIS A 397 -3.34 17.62 1.68
CA HIS A 397 -4.59 16.91 1.90
C HIS A 397 -4.36 15.40 1.81
N PHE A 398 -4.38 14.69 2.94
CA PHE A 398 -4.16 13.23 2.99
C PHE A 398 -5.46 12.43 2.77
N ALA A 399 -6.19 12.84 1.72
CA ALA A 399 -7.39 12.19 1.24
C ALA A 399 -7.15 10.69 0.93
N CYS A 400 -8.16 9.87 1.16
CA CYS A 400 -8.15 8.42 0.92
C CYS A 400 -7.05 7.61 1.66
N LEU A 401 -6.26 8.20 2.56
CA LEU A 401 -5.36 7.45 3.45
C LEU A 401 -6.15 6.71 4.54
N SER A 402 -5.84 5.44 4.74
CA SER A 402 -6.42 4.53 5.74
C SER A 402 -5.36 4.06 6.75
N ILE A 403 -5.79 3.86 8.00
CA ILE A 403 -4.96 3.45 9.15
C ILE A 403 -5.48 2.08 9.60
N PHE A 404 -4.71 1.01 9.44
CA PHE A 404 -5.14 -0.34 9.86
C PHE A 404 -4.76 -0.64 11.31
N ASN A 405 -3.58 -0.18 11.72
CA ASN A 405 -3.13 -0.20 13.11
C ASN A 405 -2.12 0.94 13.35
N GLU A 406 -1.23 0.80 14.34
CA GLU A 406 -0.19 1.79 14.62
C GLU A 406 0.90 1.85 13.56
N ASP A 407 1.29 0.72 12.97
CA ASP A 407 2.39 0.60 12.03
C ASP A 407 1.91 0.41 10.57
N ASP A 408 0.71 -0.13 10.34
CA ASP A 408 0.22 -0.48 9.00
C ASP A 408 -0.82 0.50 8.43
N TYR A 409 -0.60 0.91 7.18
CA TYR A 409 -1.36 1.94 6.46
C TYR A 409 -1.69 1.53 5.02
N ASP A 410 -2.70 2.16 4.44
CA ASP A 410 -2.85 2.31 2.98
C ASP A 410 -2.77 3.80 2.66
N LEU A 411 -1.75 4.17 1.87
CA LEU A 411 -1.45 5.56 1.56
C LEU A 411 -2.43 6.20 0.57
N TRP A 412 -3.19 5.37 -0.18
CA TRP A 412 -4.21 5.80 -1.12
C TRP A 412 -5.13 4.62 -1.49
N THR A 413 -6.30 4.55 -0.85
CA THR A 413 -7.24 3.39 -0.93
C THR A 413 -8.03 3.22 -2.23
N PHE A 414 -7.91 4.13 -3.21
CA PHE A 414 -8.79 4.11 -4.41
C PHE A 414 -8.33 3.14 -5.50
N ASN A 415 -7.01 3.09 -5.73
CA ASN A 415 -6.26 2.30 -6.73
C ASN A 415 -4.78 2.24 -6.33
N TYR A 416 -3.96 1.36 -6.92
CA TYR A 416 -2.51 1.40 -6.68
C TYR A 416 -1.89 2.70 -7.24
N LEU A 417 -1.05 3.38 -6.45
CA LEU A 417 -0.24 4.53 -6.89
C LEU A 417 1.26 4.33 -6.66
N THR A 418 2.07 4.59 -7.68
CA THR A 418 3.53 4.68 -7.56
C THR A 418 3.94 6.02 -6.95
N ILE A 419 3.98 6.09 -5.62
CA ILE A 419 4.40 7.30 -4.90
C ILE A 419 5.92 7.46 -4.95
N ARG A 420 6.41 8.45 -5.71
CA ARG A 420 7.82 8.87 -5.80
C ARG A 420 8.43 9.09 -4.41
N SER A 421 9.69 8.69 -4.22
CA SER A 421 10.49 8.87 -2.99
C SER A 421 10.50 10.30 -2.47
N ALA A 422 10.61 11.29 -3.35
CA ALA A 422 10.55 12.71 -2.99
C ALA A 422 9.24 13.09 -2.26
N ILE A 423 8.13 12.41 -2.56
CA ILE A 423 6.82 12.58 -1.89
C ILE A 423 6.70 11.62 -0.70
N LYS A 424 7.08 10.35 -0.87
CA LYS A 424 7.02 9.33 0.18
C LYS A 424 7.84 9.75 1.41
N HIS A 425 9.08 10.20 1.20
CA HIS A 425 10.00 10.63 2.25
C HIS A 425 9.65 11.99 2.87
N ASN A 426 9.48 13.03 2.05
CA ASN A 426 9.34 14.40 2.58
C ASN A 426 7.90 14.79 2.97
N ILE A 427 6.88 14.06 2.49
CA ILE A 427 5.47 14.40 2.72
C ILE A 427 4.78 13.32 3.55
N TYR A 428 4.78 12.05 3.09
CA TYR A 428 4.01 10.99 3.77
C TYR A 428 4.60 10.56 5.12
N ILE A 429 5.93 10.37 5.25
CA ILE A 429 6.52 9.97 6.55
C ILE A 429 6.17 10.96 7.66
N SER A 430 6.33 12.27 7.42
CA SER A 430 6.07 13.30 8.44
C SER A 430 4.60 13.37 8.88
N TYR A 431 3.66 12.98 8.01
CA TYR A 431 2.26 12.82 8.38
C TYR A 431 2.05 11.52 9.18
N ILE A 432 2.63 10.40 8.75
CA ILE A 432 2.53 9.10 9.44
C ILE A 432 3.13 9.18 10.86
N GLU A 433 4.28 9.82 11.04
CA GLU A 433 4.86 10.14 12.35
C GLU A 433 3.89 10.94 13.23
N SER A 434 3.20 11.93 12.64
CA SER A 434 2.20 12.73 13.36
C SER A 434 0.92 11.94 13.68
N ILE A 435 0.53 10.97 12.84
CA ILE A 435 -0.58 10.05 13.09
C ILE A 435 -0.22 9.08 14.23
N ARG A 436 1.00 8.54 14.25
CA ARG A 436 1.53 7.73 15.37
C ARG A 436 1.55 8.53 16.69
N ASN A 437 1.98 9.80 16.63
CA ASN A 437 1.91 10.70 17.77
C ASN A 437 0.45 10.96 18.23
N ALA A 438 -0.48 11.19 17.30
CA ALA A 438 -1.90 11.37 17.61
C ALA A 438 -2.50 10.12 18.28
N ILE A 439 -2.18 8.91 17.80
CA ILE A 439 -2.60 7.64 18.44
C ILE A 439 -2.06 7.56 19.87
N ASN A 440 -0.77 7.87 20.09
CA ASN A 440 -0.17 7.85 21.42
C ASN A 440 -0.81 8.87 22.38
N ILE A 441 -1.14 10.07 21.90
CA ILE A 441 -1.83 11.11 22.69
C ILE A 441 -3.24 10.66 23.05
N ILE A 442 -4.00 10.09 22.10
CA ILE A 442 -5.34 9.54 22.35
C ILE A 442 -5.29 8.42 23.40
N LYS A 443 -4.39 7.43 23.24
CA LYS A 443 -4.20 6.34 24.21
C LYS A 443 -3.92 6.86 25.61
N SER A 444 -2.89 7.71 25.75
CA SER A 444 -2.37 8.17 27.04
C SER A 444 -3.25 9.19 27.76
N SER A 445 -3.95 10.05 27.00
CA SER A 445 -4.78 11.12 27.58
C SER A 445 -6.22 10.69 27.86
N LEU A 446 -6.75 9.73 27.10
CA LEU A 446 -8.17 9.34 27.17
C LEU A 446 -8.40 7.95 27.78
N ASN A 447 -7.36 7.11 27.88
CA ASN A 447 -7.46 5.69 28.26
C ASN A 447 -8.42 4.88 27.36
N GLU A 448 -8.52 5.23 26.08
CA GLU A 448 -9.40 4.57 25.11
C GLU A 448 -8.66 3.51 24.27
N ASP A 449 -9.35 2.41 23.94
CA ASP A 449 -8.87 1.47 22.93
C ASP A 449 -8.99 2.08 21.53
N THR A 450 -7.84 2.41 20.93
CA THR A 450 -7.75 3.02 19.61
C THR A 450 -8.14 2.06 18.47
N LYS A 451 -8.31 0.76 18.71
CA LYS A 451 -8.79 -0.19 17.70
C LYS A 451 -10.15 0.22 17.11
N ALA A 452 -11.01 0.85 17.91
CA ALA A 452 -12.31 1.38 17.47
C ALA A 452 -12.21 2.70 16.66
N LEU A 453 -10.99 3.18 16.38
CA LEU A 453 -10.68 4.34 15.55
C LEU A 453 -9.91 3.96 14.28
N PHE A 454 -9.43 2.72 14.17
CA PHE A 454 -8.77 2.19 12.98
C PHE A 454 -9.79 1.76 11.91
N SER A 455 -9.30 1.58 10.69
CA SER A 455 -10.06 1.08 9.55
C SER A 455 -10.59 -0.34 9.83
N LYS A 456 -11.80 -0.61 9.33
CA LYS A 456 -12.46 -1.92 9.46
C LYS A 456 -12.09 -2.89 8.32
N SER A 457 -11.33 -2.41 7.33
CA SER A 457 -10.81 -3.23 6.23
C SER A 457 -9.51 -3.94 6.62
N ASP A 458 -9.27 -5.11 6.05
CA ASP A 458 -7.99 -5.83 6.17
C ASP A 458 -6.88 -5.12 5.36
N SER A 459 -5.67 -5.06 5.90
CA SER A 459 -4.48 -4.58 5.20
C SER A 459 -4.15 -5.40 3.94
N LYS A 460 -4.58 -6.68 3.89
CA LYS A 460 -4.50 -7.53 2.69
C LYS A 460 -5.29 -7.00 1.47
N GLY A 461 -6.21 -6.05 1.69
CA GLY A 461 -6.94 -5.35 0.62
C GLY A 461 -6.35 -3.98 0.23
N ALA A 462 -5.26 -3.56 0.88
CA ALA A 462 -4.65 -2.24 0.65
C ALA A 462 -4.20 -2.06 -0.80
N GLN A 463 -4.46 -0.88 -1.34
CA GLN A 463 -4.10 -0.51 -2.71
C GLN A 463 -2.69 0.07 -2.80
N THR A 464 -2.28 0.88 -1.82
CA THR A 464 -0.93 1.45 -1.71
C THR A 464 -0.40 1.20 -0.29
N PHE A 465 -0.14 -0.06 0.03
CA PHE A 465 0.27 -0.49 1.37
C PHE A 465 1.58 0.18 1.84
N PHE A 466 1.64 0.50 3.14
CA PHE A 466 2.88 0.94 3.79
C PHE A 466 2.91 0.49 5.24
N LYS A 467 3.95 -0.27 5.59
CA LYS A 467 4.33 -0.59 6.98
C LYS A 467 5.35 0.42 7.48
N TYR A 468 5.20 0.94 8.70
CA TYR A 468 6.16 1.82 9.36
C TYR A 468 7.26 0.98 10.05
N SER A 469 8.49 1.05 9.55
CA SER A 469 9.64 0.34 10.12
C SER A 469 10.95 1.01 9.69
N ASP A 470 12.05 0.77 10.41
CA ASP A 470 13.37 1.33 10.04
C ASP A 470 13.80 0.97 8.61
N LEU A 471 13.42 -0.23 8.14
CA LEU A 471 13.65 -0.68 6.76
C LEU A 471 12.84 0.15 5.76
N THR A 472 11.53 0.24 5.93
CA THR A 472 10.65 0.97 4.98
C THR A 472 10.88 2.48 5.00
N LEU A 473 11.29 3.05 6.15
CA LEU A 473 11.75 4.43 6.27
C LEU A 473 13.07 4.68 5.51
N ASN A 474 13.95 3.68 5.40
CA ASN A 474 15.13 3.76 4.54
C ASN A 474 14.78 3.56 3.06
N MET A 475 13.92 2.58 2.73
CA MET A 475 13.42 2.33 1.38
C MET A 475 12.79 3.57 0.75
N ALA A 476 11.97 4.29 1.52
CA ALA A 476 11.24 5.47 1.06
C ALA A 476 12.11 6.63 0.54
N ARG A 477 13.42 6.60 0.79
CA ARG A 477 14.41 7.57 0.29
C ARG A 477 14.80 7.35 -1.18
N TYR A 478 14.37 6.24 -1.78
CA TYR A 478 14.74 5.83 -3.14
C TYR A 478 13.49 5.48 -3.95
N ASP A 479 13.46 5.80 -5.24
CA ASP A 479 12.33 5.45 -6.13
C ASP A 479 12.29 3.96 -6.45
N GLU A 480 13.48 3.34 -6.57
CA GLU A 480 13.69 1.91 -6.76
C GLU A 480 14.62 1.40 -5.63
N TYR A 481 14.24 0.32 -4.95
CA TYR A 481 15.01 -0.24 -3.83
C TYR A 481 14.94 -1.78 -3.84
N TYR A 482 16.10 -2.44 -3.79
CA TYR A 482 16.21 -3.86 -4.09
C TYR A 482 16.37 -4.70 -2.82
N ASN A 483 15.38 -5.54 -2.52
CA ASN A 483 15.49 -6.50 -1.42
C ASN A 483 16.06 -7.81 -1.95
N PHE A 484 17.05 -8.34 -1.23
CA PHE A 484 17.61 -9.66 -1.44
C PHE A 484 17.48 -10.47 -0.15
N CYS A 485 17.39 -11.79 -0.26
CA CYS A 485 17.48 -12.67 0.90
C CYS A 485 18.40 -13.86 0.65
N THR A 486 18.96 -14.43 1.72
CA THR A 486 19.88 -15.56 1.63
C THR A 486 19.85 -16.38 2.93
N ILE A 487 20.16 -17.67 2.83
CA ILE A 487 20.34 -18.55 3.99
C ILE A 487 21.83 -18.82 4.17
N THR A 488 22.35 -18.65 5.39
CA THR A 488 23.74 -18.99 5.72
C THR A 488 23.84 -19.83 6.98
N SER A 489 24.78 -20.77 6.95
CA SER A 489 25.34 -21.45 8.12
C SER A 489 26.81 -21.06 8.29
N LYS A 490 27.43 -21.49 9.39
CA LYS A 490 28.85 -21.28 9.68
C LYS A 490 29.77 -21.69 8.52
N GLU A 491 29.43 -22.77 7.81
CA GLU A 491 30.24 -23.31 6.70
C GLU A 491 30.07 -22.52 5.39
N TYR A 492 29.10 -21.61 5.33
CA TYR A 492 28.86 -20.67 4.22
C TYR A 492 29.11 -19.20 4.58
N LEU A 493 29.42 -18.87 5.84
CA LEU A 493 29.56 -17.49 6.33
C LEU A 493 30.57 -16.64 5.55
N ILE A 494 31.68 -17.22 5.07
CA ILE A 494 32.64 -16.52 4.20
C ILE A 494 32.00 -16.16 2.83
N ARG A 495 31.23 -17.08 2.25
CA ARG A 495 30.57 -16.90 0.96
C ARG A 495 29.42 -15.87 1.08
N CYS A 496 28.61 -15.98 2.13
CA CYS A 496 27.57 -14.98 2.47
C CYS A 496 28.14 -13.56 2.65
N MET A 497 29.31 -13.44 3.30
CA MET A 497 30.03 -12.16 3.39
C MET A 497 30.56 -11.67 2.03
N ALA A 498 30.90 -12.57 1.10
CA ALA A 498 31.30 -12.19 -0.26
C ALA A 498 30.11 -11.76 -1.12
N LEU A 499 28.95 -12.43 -1.00
CA LEU A 499 27.66 -11.99 -1.55
C LEU A 499 27.33 -10.56 -1.10
N TYR A 500 27.36 -10.31 0.23
CA TYR A 500 27.14 -8.98 0.80
C TYR A 500 28.12 -7.92 0.24
N ILE A 501 29.42 -8.21 0.23
CA ILE A 501 30.43 -7.27 -0.32
C ILE A 501 30.19 -7.03 -1.82
N SER A 502 29.79 -8.05 -2.58
CA SER A 502 29.52 -7.91 -4.02
C SER A 502 28.33 -6.99 -4.31
N LEU A 503 27.29 -6.96 -3.47
CA LEU A 503 26.20 -5.99 -3.56
C LEU A 503 26.66 -4.59 -3.12
N LYS A 504 27.34 -4.49 -1.97
CA LYS A 504 27.74 -3.20 -1.38
C LYS A 504 28.81 -2.45 -2.18
N ASP A 505 29.63 -3.15 -2.95
CA ASP A 505 30.58 -2.56 -3.90
C ASP A 505 29.90 -2.01 -5.18
N ARG A 506 28.59 -2.22 -5.38
CA ARG A 506 27.85 -1.81 -6.59
C ARG A 506 26.79 -0.75 -6.30
N ILE A 507 25.92 -1.03 -5.33
CA ILE A 507 24.69 -0.24 -5.09
C ILE A 507 24.53 0.10 -3.60
N ASN A 508 23.70 1.11 -3.31
CA ASN A 508 23.39 1.55 -1.94
C ASN A 508 21.89 1.52 -1.60
N ASN A 509 21.01 1.38 -2.61
CA ASN A 509 19.56 1.25 -2.48
C ASN A 509 19.12 -0.22 -2.38
N PHE A 510 19.68 -0.96 -1.40
CA PHE A 510 19.35 -2.38 -1.21
C PHE A 510 19.21 -2.76 0.27
N ASN A 511 18.62 -3.93 0.52
CA ASN A 511 18.71 -4.61 1.81
C ASN A 511 18.93 -6.11 1.60
N LEU A 512 19.94 -6.69 2.24
CA LEU A 512 20.20 -8.13 2.24
C LEU A 512 19.71 -8.75 3.56
N MET A 513 18.66 -9.57 3.46
CA MET A 513 18.03 -10.27 4.58
C MET A 513 18.68 -11.64 4.77
N ILE A 514 19.47 -11.80 5.85
CA ILE A 514 20.34 -12.97 6.05
C ILE A 514 19.73 -13.87 7.13
N CYS A 515 19.16 -15.00 6.72
CA CYS A 515 18.68 -16.03 7.63
C CYS A 515 19.85 -16.88 8.13
N CYS A 516 20.08 -16.85 9.44
CA CYS A 516 21.19 -17.53 10.09
C CYS A 516 20.73 -18.87 10.69
N MET A 517 21.22 -19.97 10.13
CA MET A 517 20.87 -21.34 10.55
C MET A 517 21.52 -21.78 11.86
N ASP A 518 22.48 -21.00 12.37
CA ASP A 518 23.21 -21.28 13.61
C ASP A 518 23.63 -20.01 14.36
N GLU A 519 23.86 -20.15 15.66
CA GLU A 519 24.19 -19.05 16.57
C GLU A 519 25.55 -18.41 16.28
N THR A 520 26.52 -19.13 15.68
CA THR A 520 27.82 -18.54 15.29
C THR A 520 27.61 -17.53 14.18
N SER A 521 26.82 -17.90 13.17
CA SER A 521 26.44 -17.02 12.06
C SER A 521 25.61 -15.82 12.55
N PHE A 522 24.58 -16.08 13.35
CA PHE A 522 23.67 -15.05 13.86
C PHE A 522 24.39 -14.02 14.72
N SER A 523 25.16 -14.45 15.72
CA SER A 523 25.90 -13.56 16.61
C SER A 523 27.03 -12.80 15.90
N THR A 524 27.74 -13.43 14.95
CA THR A 524 28.80 -12.77 14.18
C THR A 524 28.24 -11.63 13.32
N LEU A 525 27.20 -11.90 12.52
CA LEU A 525 26.62 -10.91 11.62
C LEU A 525 25.90 -9.79 12.39
N SER A 526 25.17 -10.12 13.46
CA SER A 526 24.50 -9.13 14.31
C SER A 526 25.47 -8.14 14.97
N ASN A 527 26.66 -8.61 15.38
CA ASN A 527 27.68 -7.74 15.97
C ASN A 527 28.52 -6.98 14.93
N LEU A 528 28.58 -7.44 13.68
CA LEU A 528 29.25 -6.71 12.59
C LEU A 528 28.50 -5.44 12.18
N LYS A 529 27.17 -5.37 12.38
CA LYS A 529 26.31 -4.20 12.08
C LYS A 529 26.51 -3.68 10.65
N LEU A 530 26.44 -4.60 9.69
CA LEU A 530 26.61 -4.31 8.27
C LEU A 530 25.48 -3.37 7.78
N GLU A 531 25.85 -2.27 7.11
CA GLU A 531 24.90 -1.40 6.42
C GLU A 531 24.06 -2.22 5.43
N ASN A 532 22.80 -1.83 5.20
CA ASN A 532 21.93 -2.49 4.23
C ASN A 532 21.75 -4.00 4.47
N THR A 533 21.70 -4.43 5.74
CA THR A 533 21.38 -5.82 6.11
C THR A 533 20.26 -5.91 7.14
N THR A 534 19.56 -7.05 7.12
CA THR A 534 18.64 -7.47 8.18
C THR A 534 19.02 -8.89 8.59
N ILE A 535 19.52 -9.05 9.81
CA ILE A 535 19.96 -10.37 10.31
C ILE A 535 18.79 -11.05 11.00
N ILE A 536 18.41 -12.23 10.52
CA ILE A 536 17.25 -13.01 10.95
C ILE A 536 17.76 -14.29 11.61
N ASN A 537 17.24 -14.64 12.79
CA ASN A 537 17.51 -15.95 13.38
C ASN A 537 16.55 -16.98 12.76
N ILE A 538 17.03 -18.18 12.41
CA ILE A 538 16.17 -19.24 11.85
C ILE A 538 14.95 -19.56 12.74
N SER A 539 15.08 -19.41 14.07
CA SER A 539 13.97 -19.59 15.02
C SER A 539 12.82 -18.59 14.89
N GLU A 540 12.98 -17.50 14.12
CA GLU A 540 11.89 -16.60 13.78
C GLU A 540 11.09 -17.07 12.55
N VAL A 541 11.70 -17.89 11.68
CA VAL A 541 11.14 -18.40 10.41
C VAL A 541 10.56 -19.82 10.58
N GLU A 542 11.00 -20.52 11.62
CA GLU A 542 10.60 -21.90 11.96
C GLU A 542 9.15 -22.01 12.47
N ASP A 543 8.21 -22.20 11.54
CA ASP A 543 6.84 -22.62 11.84
C ASP A 543 6.73 -24.11 12.21
N ALA A 544 5.53 -24.56 12.58
CA ALA A 544 5.28 -25.93 13.03
C ALA A 544 5.52 -27.00 11.94
N GLU A 545 5.38 -26.66 10.66
CA GLU A 545 5.57 -27.58 9.54
C GLU A 545 7.06 -27.72 9.24
N LEU A 546 7.77 -26.59 9.13
CA LEU A 546 9.22 -26.56 8.94
C LEU A 546 9.98 -27.14 10.16
N LEU A 547 9.46 -27.01 11.38
CA LEU A 547 10.02 -27.68 12.55
C LEU A 547 9.84 -29.20 12.55
N SER A 548 8.81 -29.73 11.89
CA SER A 548 8.53 -31.18 11.91
C SER A 548 9.64 -31.99 11.23
N VAL A 549 10.11 -31.54 10.06
CA VAL A 549 11.15 -32.22 9.25
C VAL A 549 12.59 -31.93 9.71
N LYS A 550 12.79 -31.00 10.65
CA LYS A 550 14.12 -30.51 11.10
C LYS A 550 15.08 -31.59 11.61
N LYS A 551 14.54 -32.73 12.08
CA LYS A 551 15.34 -33.87 12.59
C LYS A 551 15.63 -34.94 11.55
N GLU A 552 15.00 -34.85 10.38
CA GLU A 552 15.03 -35.87 9.33
C GLU A 552 15.87 -35.42 8.13
N ARG A 553 16.03 -34.09 7.96
CA ARG A 553 16.87 -33.44 6.96
C ARG A 553 18.31 -33.26 7.47
N SER A 554 19.30 -33.37 6.59
CA SER A 554 20.64 -32.79 6.84
C SER A 554 20.57 -31.25 6.84
N ILE A 555 21.62 -30.56 7.30
CA ILE A 555 21.65 -29.09 7.32
C ILE A 555 21.45 -28.49 5.91
N GLN A 556 21.98 -29.13 4.86
CA GLN A 556 21.82 -28.70 3.47
C GLN A 556 20.37 -28.85 3.00
N GLU A 557 19.78 -30.04 3.19
CA GLU A 557 18.38 -30.31 2.84
C GLU A 557 17.42 -29.46 3.67
N TYR A 558 17.80 -29.07 4.89
CA TYR A 558 17.00 -28.16 5.71
C TYR A 558 17.08 -26.70 5.24
N CYS A 559 18.24 -26.23 4.76
CA CYS A 559 18.33 -24.92 4.10
C CYS A 559 17.43 -24.87 2.86
N TRP A 560 17.43 -25.93 2.05
CA TRP A 560 16.53 -26.07 0.90
C TRP A 560 15.05 -26.05 1.30
N SER A 561 14.61 -26.86 2.27
CA SER A 561 13.25 -26.79 2.83
C SER A 561 12.89 -25.43 3.45
N THR A 562 13.87 -24.58 3.79
CA THR A 562 13.64 -23.26 4.39
C THR A 562 13.38 -22.14 3.37
N LYS A 563 13.84 -22.27 2.10
CA LYS A 563 13.82 -21.16 1.12
C LYS A 563 12.44 -20.52 0.96
N ALA A 564 11.42 -21.32 0.69
CA ALA A 564 10.04 -20.85 0.48
C ALA A 564 9.48 -20.15 1.73
N THR A 565 9.65 -20.77 2.91
CA THR A 565 9.19 -20.24 4.21
C THR A 565 9.87 -18.92 4.56
N LEU A 566 11.17 -18.78 4.29
CA LEU A 566 11.91 -17.53 4.49
C LEU A 566 11.36 -16.39 3.62
N VAL A 567 11.07 -16.66 2.35
CA VAL A 567 10.53 -15.64 1.44
C VAL A 567 9.11 -15.23 1.86
N LEU A 568 8.23 -16.18 2.21
CA LEU A 568 6.89 -15.89 2.75
C LEU A 568 6.96 -15.00 4.00
N TYR A 569 7.78 -15.42 4.97
CA TYR A 569 8.03 -14.69 6.21
C TYR A 569 8.55 -13.27 5.94
N ILE A 570 9.42 -13.08 4.94
CA ILE A 570 9.96 -11.78 4.57
C ILE A 570 8.86 -10.85 4.00
N LEU A 571 8.08 -11.36 3.05
CA LEU A 571 7.01 -10.62 2.39
C LEU A 571 5.92 -10.19 3.40
N GLU A 572 5.57 -11.05 4.35
CA GLU A 572 4.57 -10.76 5.40
C GLU A 572 5.12 -9.86 6.52
N LYS A 573 6.26 -10.21 7.15
CA LYS A 573 6.79 -9.49 8.32
C LYS A 573 7.24 -8.07 7.99
N TYR A 574 7.92 -7.90 6.86
CA TYR A 574 8.52 -6.61 6.47
C TYR A 574 7.65 -5.81 5.49
N GLY A 575 6.69 -6.44 4.82
CA GLY A 575 5.77 -5.74 3.91
C GLY A 575 6.45 -5.16 2.67
N VAL A 576 7.51 -5.82 2.17
CA VAL A 576 8.24 -5.39 0.98
C VAL A 576 7.52 -5.83 -0.31
N ASP A 577 7.57 -5.03 -1.37
CA ASP A 577 6.85 -5.30 -2.64
C ASP A 577 7.39 -6.52 -3.40
N SER A 578 8.68 -6.84 -3.23
CA SER A 578 9.37 -7.97 -3.86
C SER A 578 10.70 -8.27 -3.18
N VAL A 579 11.24 -9.48 -3.38
CA VAL A 579 12.56 -9.92 -2.92
C VAL A 579 13.18 -10.93 -3.90
N ILE A 580 14.51 -10.88 -4.08
CA ILE A 580 15.27 -11.95 -4.77
C ILE A 580 16.00 -12.82 -3.74
N TYR A 581 15.67 -14.11 -3.70
CA TYR A 581 16.46 -15.12 -3.02
C TYR A 581 17.76 -15.41 -3.78
N CYS A 582 18.87 -15.41 -3.04
CA CYS A 582 20.20 -15.80 -3.48
C CYS A 582 20.76 -16.90 -2.56
N ASP A 583 21.23 -18.02 -3.12
CA ASP A 583 22.10 -18.93 -2.36
C ASP A 583 23.39 -18.20 -1.94
N ALA A 584 23.99 -18.59 -0.80
CA ALA A 584 25.04 -17.81 -0.14
C ALA A 584 26.38 -17.75 -0.91
N ASP A 585 26.52 -18.47 -2.03
CA ASP A 585 27.65 -18.46 -2.95
C ASP A 585 27.34 -17.84 -4.34
N ILE A 586 26.23 -17.10 -4.43
CA ILE A 586 25.96 -16.11 -5.48
C ILE A 586 26.89 -14.88 -5.31
N PHE A 587 27.30 -14.29 -6.43
CA PHE A 587 28.15 -13.09 -6.45
C PHE A 587 27.78 -12.13 -7.61
N PHE A 588 27.72 -10.83 -7.31
CA PHE A 588 27.35 -9.79 -8.27
C PHE A 588 28.57 -9.16 -8.99
N PHE A 589 28.60 -9.30 -10.31
CA PHE A 589 29.64 -8.80 -11.22
C PHE A 589 29.32 -7.43 -11.82
N SER A 590 28.07 -6.97 -11.77
CA SER A 590 27.65 -5.62 -12.17
C SER A 590 26.44 -5.14 -11.34
N ASP A 591 25.68 -4.15 -11.83
CA ASP A 591 24.49 -3.62 -11.15
C ASP A 591 23.29 -4.58 -11.35
N PRO A 592 22.52 -4.91 -10.29
CA PRO A 592 21.35 -5.79 -10.42
C PRO A 592 20.09 -5.11 -10.97
N GLU A 593 20.03 -3.78 -11.12
CA GLU A 593 18.86 -3.05 -11.65
C GLU A 593 18.29 -3.66 -12.96
N PRO A 594 19.08 -4.06 -13.98
CA PRO A 594 18.55 -4.65 -15.21
C PRO A 594 17.72 -5.92 -14.97
N ILE A 595 18.05 -6.70 -13.93
CA ILE A 595 17.32 -7.91 -13.55
C ILE A 595 15.92 -7.53 -13.03
N PHE A 596 15.84 -6.52 -12.16
CA PHE A 596 14.56 -5.99 -11.68
C PHE A 596 13.74 -5.36 -12.81
N LYS A 597 14.38 -4.64 -13.76
CA LYS A 597 13.71 -4.11 -14.96
C LYS A 597 13.14 -5.23 -15.86
N LEU A 598 13.88 -6.32 -16.06
CA LEU A 598 13.40 -7.49 -16.82
C LEU A 598 12.25 -8.25 -16.12
N TRP A 599 12.16 -8.15 -14.79
CA TRP A 599 11.20 -8.84 -13.95
C TRP A 599 9.92 -8.03 -13.64
N LYS A 600 10.00 -6.69 -13.58
CA LYS A 600 9.00 -5.74 -13.06
C LYS A 600 7.50 -6.08 -13.27
N ASN A 601 7.15 -6.58 -14.47
CA ASN A 601 5.77 -6.87 -14.86
C ASN A 601 5.33 -8.34 -14.64
N TYR A 602 6.14 -9.15 -13.96
CA TYR A 602 5.90 -10.57 -13.66
C TYR A 602 5.97 -10.81 -12.15
N ASP A 603 5.25 -11.80 -11.64
CA ASP A 603 5.15 -12.08 -10.21
C ASP A 603 6.42 -12.80 -9.73
N THR A 604 6.83 -13.85 -10.43
CA THR A 604 7.96 -14.72 -10.03
C THR A 604 9.04 -14.77 -11.11
N LEU A 605 10.31 -14.84 -10.72
CA LEU A 605 11.50 -14.87 -11.58
C LEU A 605 12.26 -16.18 -11.38
N ILE A 606 12.54 -16.91 -12.46
CA ILE A 606 13.35 -18.15 -12.44
C ILE A 606 14.36 -18.18 -13.59
N CYS A 607 15.53 -18.79 -13.37
CA CYS A 607 16.60 -18.90 -14.37
C CYS A 607 16.75 -20.34 -14.88
N ASN A 608 16.88 -20.55 -16.20
CA ASN A 608 17.17 -21.89 -16.73
C ASN A 608 18.58 -22.36 -16.34
N GLN A 609 18.73 -23.67 -16.11
CA GLN A 609 19.98 -24.34 -15.79
C GLN A 609 20.92 -24.47 -17.00
N ARG A 610 20.38 -24.46 -18.23
CA ARG A 610 21.14 -24.42 -19.50
C ARG A 610 22.12 -25.59 -19.64
N TYR A 611 21.73 -26.77 -19.14
CA TYR A 611 22.52 -28.02 -19.26
C TYR A 611 21.58 -29.24 -19.37
N PRO A 612 21.09 -29.57 -20.58
CA PRO A 612 20.01 -30.56 -20.79
C PRO A 612 20.22 -31.97 -20.20
N GLU A 613 21.47 -32.43 -20.04
CA GLU A 613 21.74 -33.75 -19.45
C GLU A 613 21.50 -33.75 -17.92
N PHE A 614 21.81 -32.64 -17.25
CA PHE A 614 21.51 -32.44 -15.82
C PHE A 614 20.06 -32.04 -15.57
N GLU A 615 19.38 -31.43 -16.55
CA GLU A 615 17.99 -31.00 -16.41
C GLU A 615 17.03 -32.19 -16.16
N HIS A 616 17.37 -33.40 -16.63
CA HIS A 616 16.63 -34.61 -16.30
C HIS A 616 16.72 -34.97 -14.80
N GLU A 617 17.89 -34.90 -14.18
CA GLU A 617 18.09 -35.37 -12.79
C GLU A 617 17.81 -34.27 -11.74
N TYR A 618 18.14 -33.02 -12.08
CA TYR A 618 18.17 -31.89 -11.13
C TYR A 618 17.18 -30.76 -11.46
N GLY A 619 16.43 -30.87 -12.57
CA GLY A 619 15.45 -29.89 -13.01
C GLY A 619 16.01 -28.85 -14.00
N ARG A 620 15.09 -28.25 -14.75
CA ARG A 620 15.33 -27.25 -15.80
C ARG A 620 15.69 -25.87 -15.27
N PHE A 621 15.31 -25.54 -14.04
CA PHE A 621 15.55 -24.23 -13.43
C PHE A 621 16.52 -24.30 -12.26
N GLN A 622 17.23 -23.22 -11.99
CA GLN A 622 18.19 -23.12 -10.90
C GLN A 622 17.54 -22.52 -9.65
N ALA A 623 17.69 -23.17 -8.49
CA ALA A 623 17.11 -22.69 -7.23
C ALA A 623 18.02 -21.70 -6.47
N GLY A 624 19.17 -21.35 -7.04
CA GLY A 624 20.15 -20.43 -6.45
C GLY A 624 19.82 -18.95 -6.63
N PHE A 625 18.99 -18.60 -7.61
CA PHE A 625 18.62 -17.22 -7.91
C PHE A 625 17.14 -17.12 -8.35
N LEU A 626 16.27 -16.70 -7.42
CA LEU A 626 14.81 -16.73 -7.58
C LEU A 626 14.18 -15.43 -7.10
N GLY A 627 13.30 -14.80 -7.88
CA GLY A 627 12.58 -13.59 -7.48
C GLY A 627 11.12 -13.87 -7.16
N PHE A 628 10.60 -13.29 -6.08
CA PHE A 628 9.18 -13.37 -5.71
C PHE A 628 8.61 -12.00 -5.33
N SER A 629 7.45 -11.67 -5.88
CA SER A 629 6.70 -10.45 -5.56
C SER A 629 5.75 -10.67 -4.37
N ASN A 630 5.26 -9.59 -3.77
CA ASN A 630 4.19 -9.64 -2.77
C ASN A 630 2.79 -9.67 -3.41
N ARG A 631 2.66 -10.36 -4.55
CA ARG A 631 1.40 -10.52 -5.29
C ARG A 631 0.92 -11.97 -5.19
N LYS A 632 -0.40 -12.16 -5.33
CA LYS A 632 -1.07 -13.43 -5.04
C LYS A 632 -0.40 -14.62 -5.72
N THR A 633 -0.04 -14.54 -7.00
CA THR A 633 0.56 -15.67 -7.72
C THR A 633 1.89 -16.10 -7.12
N SER A 634 2.77 -15.16 -6.75
CA SER A 634 4.01 -15.48 -6.03
C SER A 634 3.75 -16.13 -4.68
N LEU A 635 2.78 -15.62 -3.91
CA LEU A 635 2.42 -16.20 -2.62
C LEU A 635 1.84 -17.62 -2.76
N ASP A 636 1.03 -17.87 -3.79
CA ASP A 636 0.51 -19.21 -4.11
C ASP A 636 1.64 -20.18 -4.49
N ILE A 637 2.58 -19.76 -5.36
CA ILE A 637 3.76 -20.53 -5.76
C ILE A 637 4.63 -20.87 -4.55
N LEU A 638 4.85 -19.90 -3.65
CA LEU A 638 5.68 -20.07 -2.46
C LEU A 638 5.06 -21.06 -1.46
N ASN A 639 3.75 -20.98 -1.21
CA ASN A 639 3.07 -21.95 -0.35
C ASN A 639 3.11 -23.36 -0.96
N TRP A 640 2.86 -23.49 -2.27
CA TRP A 640 2.99 -24.76 -2.97
C TRP A 640 4.42 -25.33 -2.92
N TRP A 641 5.45 -24.50 -3.13
CA TRP A 641 6.85 -24.94 -3.10
C TRP A 641 7.29 -25.33 -1.68
N LYS A 642 6.81 -24.59 -0.66
CA LYS A 642 6.94 -24.97 0.75
C LYS A 642 6.34 -26.35 1.00
N GLU A 643 5.06 -26.58 0.65
CA GLU A 643 4.39 -27.88 0.82
C GLU A 643 5.20 -29.02 0.19
N LYS A 644 5.72 -28.83 -1.03
CA LYS A 644 6.58 -29.83 -1.69
C LYS A 644 7.87 -30.10 -0.92
N CYS A 645 8.59 -29.06 -0.47
CA CYS A 645 9.86 -29.24 0.24
C CYS A 645 9.69 -29.74 1.69
N ILE A 646 8.50 -29.58 2.28
CA ILE A 646 8.11 -30.23 3.54
C ILE A 646 7.84 -31.73 3.31
N ASP A 647 7.00 -32.10 2.34
CA ASP A 647 6.77 -33.51 1.95
C ASP A 647 8.12 -34.22 1.67
N TRP A 648 8.94 -33.65 0.79
CA TRP A 648 10.20 -34.27 0.42
C TRP A 648 11.24 -33.26 -0.10
N CYS A 649 12.50 -33.44 0.28
CA CYS A 649 13.63 -32.62 -0.17
C CYS A 649 14.95 -33.41 -0.01
N SER A 650 15.14 -34.43 -0.84
CA SER A 650 16.35 -35.28 -0.91
C SER A 650 17.56 -34.59 -1.56
N ALA A 651 18.76 -34.59 -0.95
CA ALA A 651 20.02 -34.41 -1.66
C ALA A 651 20.36 -35.58 -2.60
N LYS A 652 19.72 -36.74 -2.39
CA LYS A 652 19.74 -37.87 -3.31
C LYS A 652 18.54 -37.79 -4.26
N HIS A 653 18.76 -37.91 -5.57
CA HIS A 653 17.69 -38.00 -6.56
C HIS A 653 16.80 -39.23 -6.34
N ASP A 654 15.49 -39.03 -6.46
CA ASP A 654 14.45 -40.06 -6.41
C ASP A 654 13.82 -40.17 -7.81
N SER A 655 14.29 -41.15 -8.56
CA SER A 655 13.87 -41.44 -9.94
C SER A 655 12.54 -42.18 -10.05
N GLU A 656 11.94 -42.64 -8.93
CA GLU A 656 10.62 -43.28 -8.93
C GLU A 656 9.52 -42.21 -8.88
N MET A 657 9.78 -41.10 -8.18
CA MET A 657 8.86 -39.96 -8.02
C MET A 657 9.32 -38.70 -8.79
N ASP A 658 10.35 -38.82 -9.63
CA ASP A 658 11.00 -37.76 -10.43
C ASP A 658 11.25 -36.45 -9.63
N ARG A 659 12.05 -36.53 -8.56
CA ARG A 659 12.30 -35.39 -7.66
C ARG A 659 13.73 -35.33 -7.11
N TRP A 660 14.24 -34.11 -6.92
CA TRP A 660 15.53 -33.80 -6.31
C TRP A 660 15.53 -32.42 -5.64
N GLY A 661 16.07 -32.36 -4.43
CA GLY A 661 16.23 -31.13 -3.65
C GLY A 661 14.95 -30.33 -3.44
N ASP A 662 15.13 -29.01 -3.33
CA ASP A 662 14.13 -27.97 -3.58
C ASP A 662 13.94 -27.71 -5.08
N GLN A 663 15.01 -27.86 -5.86
CA GLN A 663 15.13 -27.33 -7.22
C GLN A 663 14.20 -27.99 -8.24
N LYS A 664 14.12 -29.32 -8.29
CA LYS A 664 13.40 -30.02 -9.38
C LYS A 664 11.88 -29.81 -9.35
N TYR A 665 11.33 -29.28 -8.26
CA TYR A 665 9.94 -28.83 -8.20
C TYR A 665 9.66 -27.60 -9.08
N LEU A 666 10.66 -26.74 -9.33
CA LEU A 666 10.50 -25.52 -10.12
C LEU A 666 10.05 -25.80 -11.56
N ASP A 667 10.35 -26.99 -12.11
CA ASP A 667 9.93 -27.45 -13.44
C ASP A 667 8.41 -27.47 -13.62
N GLN A 668 7.66 -27.61 -12.53
CA GLN A 668 6.21 -27.61 -12.54
C GLN A 668 5.62 -26.19 -12.51
N VAL A 669 6.37 -25.19 -12.02
CA VAL A 669 5.86 -23.83 -11.78
C VAL A 669 5.32 -23.17 -13.05
N PRO A 670 5.99 -23.19 -14.23
CA PRO A 670 5.44 -22.62 -15.46
C PRO A 670 4.23 -23.37 -16.05
N ASN A 671 3.92 -24.58 -15.55
CA ASN A 671 2.77 -25.37 -15.98
C ASN A 671 1.57 -25.23 -15.02
N LEU A 672 1.83 -24.86 -13.76
CA LEU A 672 0.83 -24.72 -12.70
C LEU A 672 0.41 -23.27 -12.44
N PHE A 673 1.26 -22.30 -12.78
CA PHE A 673 1.06 -20.88 -12.43
C PHE A 673 1.40 -19.93 -13.58
N SER A 674 0.75 -18.76 -13.57
CA SER A 674 0.97 -17.67 -14.54
C SER A 674 1.93 -16.60 -14.00
N SER A 675 2.16 -15.53 -14.77
CA SER A 675 3.01 -14.40 -14.37
C SER A 675 4.46 -14.79 -14.01
N ILE A 676 5.05 -15.77 -14.72
CA ILE A 676 6.43 -16.22 -14.52
C ILE A 676 7.37 -15.56 -15.54
N LYS A 677 8.42 -14.88 -15.06
CA LYS A 677 9.56 -14.47 -15.87
C LYS A 677 10.60 -15.58 -15.89
N ILE A 678 10.82 -16.19 -17.05
CA ILE A 678 11.91 -17.14 -17.27
C ILE A 678 13.09 -16.39 -17.90
N LEU A 679 14.28 -16.49 -17.30
CA LEU A 679 15.52 -15.93 -17.84
C LEU A 679 16.38 -16.99 -18.55
N ASN A 680 17.00 -16.54 -19.64
CA ASN A 680 17.92 -17.30 -20.49
C ASN A 680 19.24 -16.55 -20.77
N ASP A 681 19.45 -15.41 -20.09
CA ASP A 681 20.65 -14.59 -20.29
C ASP A 681 21.89 -15.35 -19.81
N LEU A 682 22.93 -15.43 -20.63
CA LEU A 682 24.15 -16.19 -20.30
C LEU A 682 24.91 -15.58 -19.12
N GLY A 683 24.72 -14.29 -18.84
CA GLY A 683 25.36 -13.55 -17.77
C GLY A 683 24.53 -13.45 -16.47
N ILE A 684 23.33 -14.04 -16.42
CA ILE A 684 22.51 -14.12 -15.21
C ILE A 684 22.50 -15.56 -14.70
N ASP A 685 22.82 -15.74 -13.43
CA ASP A 685 22.92 -17.05 -12.75
C ASP A 685 23.83 -18.03 -13.54
N ALA A 686 24.97 -17.49 -13.99
CA ALA A 686 26.01 -18.24 -14.67
C ALA A 686 26.79 -19.12 -13.67
N ALA A 687 27.15 -20.34 -14.05
CA ALA A 687 27.66 -21.33 -13.11
C ALA A 687 28.61 -22.34 -13.78
N PRO A 688 29.42 -23.10 -13.02
CA PRO A 688 30.39 -24.05 -13.59
C PRO A 688 29.75 -25.06 -14.56
N TRP A 689 28.58 -25.58 -14.21
CA TRP A 689 27.84 -26.54 -15.03
C TRP A 689 27.28 -25.94 -16.33
N ASN A 690 26.90 -24.66 -16.33
CA ASN A 690 26.30 -24.00 -17.49
C ASN A 690 27.29 -23.19 -18.34
N LEU A 691 28.48 -22.88 -17.82
CA LEU A 691 29.55 -22.15 -18.53
C LEU A 691 30.76 -23.02 -18.92
N ILE A 692 31.04 -24.13 -18.23
CA ILE A 692 32.34 -24.83 -18.33
C ILE A 692 32.19 -26.32 -18.72
N ILE A 693 31.13 -27.01 -18.30
CA ILE A 693 31.00 -28.45 -18.54
C ILE A 693 30.61 -28.76 -20.00
N ASN A 694 29.50 -28.19 -20.48
CA ASN A 694 28.90 -28.53 -21.78
C ASN A 694 28.77 -27.34 -22.76
N ASN A 695 29.43 -26.20 -22.52
CA ASN A 695 29.38 -25.03 -23.40
C ASN A 695 30.78 -24.42 -23.64
N ASP A 696 31.05 -24.01 -24.88
CA ASP A 696 32.29 -23.34 -25.30
C ASP A 696 32.15 -21.79 -25.34
N TYR A 697 31.29 -21.20 -24.50
CA TYR A 697 31.01 -19.75 -24.53
C TYR A 697 32.28 -18.92 -24.29
N LYS A 698 32.49 -17.89 -25.12
CA LYS A 698 33.66 -17.03 -25.02
C LYS A 698 33.50 -16.04 -23.86
N VAL A 699 34.20 -16.31 -22.77
CA VAL A 699 34.43 -15.31 -21.70
C VAL A 699 35.48 -14.30 -22.14
N TYR A 700 35.19 -13.01 -22.02
CA TYR A 700 36.16 -11.93 -22.22
C TYR A 700 35.80 -10.70 -21.39
N LYS A 701 36.67 -9.68 -21.39
CA LYS A 701 36.47 -8.43 -20.66
C LYS A 701 36.66 -7.22 -21.57
N GLU A 702 35.67 -6.33 -21.58
CA GLU A 702 35.62 -5.14 -22.43
C GLU A 702 35.09 -3.96 -21.61
N ASN A 703 35.69 -2.78 -21.75
CA ASN A 703 35.30 -1.56 -21.00
C ASN A 703 35.15 -1.74 -19.47
N ASN A 704 35.90 -2.69 -18.90
CA ASN A 704 35.85 -3.18 -17.51
C ASN A 704 34.66 -4.10 -17.12
N THR A 705 33.68 -4.28 -18.01
CA THR A 705 32.61 -5.30 -17.88
C THR A 705 33.11 -6.67 -18.35
N VAL A 706 32.64 -7.74 -17.70
CA VAL A 706 32.89 -9.14 -18.11
C VAL A 706 31.74 -9.63 -18.96
N LEU A 707 32.04 -10.27 -20.09
CA LEU A 707 31.09 -10.70 -21.11
C LEU A 707 31.19 -12.20 -21.35
N ILE A 708 30.03 -12.86 -21.50
CA ILE A 708 29.87 -14.26 -21.90
C ILE A 708 29.13 -14.26 -23.24
N ASP A 709 29.85 -14.49 -24.35
CA ASP A 709 29.33 -14.40 -25.73
C ASP A 709 28.57 -13.09 -26.08
N GLY A 710 28.83 -12.03 -25.32
CA GLY A 710 28.23 -10.69 -25.50
C GLY A 710 27.16 -10.34 -24.46
N SER A 711 26.67 -11.29 -23.66
CA SER A 711 25.89 -11.00 -22.45
C SER A 711 26.79 -10.47 -21.33
N GLU A 712 26.39 -9.40 -20.65
CA GLU A 712 27.06 -8.92 -19.44
C GLU A 712 26.90 -9.92 -18.30
N LEU A 713 28.01 -10.40 -17.74
CA LEU A 713 27.99 -11.17 -16.51
C LEU A 713 27.56 -10.26 -15.36
N MET A 714 26.30 -10.40 -14.95
CA MET A 714 25.71 -9.70 -13.80
C MET A 714 25.83 -10.54 -12.53
N VAL A 715 25.59 -11.85 -12.64
CA VAL A 715 25.47 -12.77 -11.50
C VAL A 715 26.14 -14.11 -11.82
N TYR A 716 27.05 -14.56 -10.95
CA TYR A 716 27.66 -15.89 -11.00
C TYR A 716 27.38 -16.67 -9.72
N HIS A 717 27.12 -17.96 -9.86
CA HIS A 717 26.87 -18.92 -8.78
C HIS A 717 28.10 -19.82 -8.62
N PHE A 718 28.87 -19.61 -7.53
CA PHE A 718 30.08 -20.40 -7.23
C PHE A 718 29.76 -21.73 -6.52
N GLY A 719 28.66 -22.36 -6.92
CA GLY A 719 28.13 -23.58 -6.33
C GLY A 719 29.18 -24.70 -6.31
N SER A 720 29.35 -25.35 -5.16
CA SER A 720 30.35 -26.41 -4.93
C SER A 720 31.84 -25.98 -4.99
N MET A 721 32.16 -24.69 -4.89
CA MET A 721 33.54 -24.22 -4.64
C MET A 721 33.95 -24.40 -3.17
N GLU A 722 35.14 -24.95 -2.90
CA GLU A 722 35.69 -25.16 -1.55
C GLU A 722 36.82 -24.18 -1.21
N ILE A 723 36.91 -23.83 0.08
CA ILE A 723 37.88 -22.89 0.64
C ILE A 723 38.64 -23.62 1.74
N PHE A 724 39.90 -24.01 1.50
CA PHE A 724 40.70 -24.77 2.48
C PHE A 724 41.50 -23.86 3.41
N ASP A 725 41.95 -22.70 2.91
CA ASP A 725 42.65 -21.68 3.70
C ASP A 725 42.54 -20.30 3.03
N GLU A 726 43.30 -19.31 3.51
CA GLU A 726 43.32 -17.93 2.98
C GLU A 726 43.88 -17.82 1.54
N SER A 727 44.35 -18.91 0.93
CA SER A 727 45.04 -18.96 -0.36
C SER A 727 44.79 -20.21 -1.22
N THR A 728 44.29 -21.31 -0.64
CA THR A 728 44.06 -22.59 -1.32
C THR A 728 42.56 -22.89 -1.47
N PHE A 729 42.14 -23.25 -2.68
CA PHE A 729 40.74 -23.48 -3.06
C PHE A 729 40.59 -24.72 -3.93
N ASP A 730 39.40 -25.33 -3.92
CA ASP A 730 38.94 -26.17 -5.05
C ASP A 730 37.88 -25.36 -5.81
N LEU A 731 38.12 -25.05 -7.09
CA LEU A 731 37.23 -24.18 -7.85
C LEU A 731 35.85 -24.81 -8.11
N TRP A 732 35.77 -26.15 -8.09
CA TRP A 732 34.51 -26.91 -8.15
C TRP A 732 34.77 -28.37 -7.74
N LYS A 733 34.29 -28.79 -6.55
CA LYS A 733 34.74 -30.06 -5.94
C LYS A 733 34.23 -31.35 -6.55
N LEU A 734 33.25 -31.30 -7.46
CA LEU A 734 32.52 -32.48 -7.91
C LEU A 734 33.38 -33.34 -8.84
N ASP A 735 33.85 -32.80 -9.97
CA ASP A 735 34.76 -33.49 -10.90
C ASP A 735 35.79 -32.56 -11.58
N PRO A 736 36.87 -33.09 -12.19
CA PRO A 736 37.91 -32.27 -12.82
C PRO A 736 37.37 -31.52 -14.05
N LEU A 737 37.57 -30.20 -14.11
CA LEU A 737 37.16 -29.32 -15.20
C LEU A 737 38.36 -28.63 -15.85
N ILE A 738 38.18 -28.15 -17.09
CA ILE A 738 39.19 -27.39 -17.84
C ILE A 738 38.79 -25.92 -17.84
N PHE A 739 39.33 -25.14 -16.91
CA PHE A 739 39.12 -23.70 -16.86
C PHE A 739 39.99 -22.99 -17.90
N SER A 740 39.38 -22.15 -18.75
CA SER A 740 40.15 -21.22 -19.59
C SER A 740 40.84 -20.16 -18.73
N LYS A 741 41.93 -19.58 -19.25
CA LYS A 741 42.63 -18.48 -18.58
C LYS A 741 41.69 -17.28 -18.38
N GLU A 742 40.79 -17.07 -19.34
CA GLU A 742 39.81 -16.01 -19.37
C GLU A 742 38.73 -16.19 -18.28
N ILE A 743 38.30 -17.43 -17.99
CA ILE A 743 37.42 -17.74 -16.85
C ILE A 743 38.15 -17.50 -15.52
N ILE A 744 39.40 -17.95 -15.39
CA ILE A 744 40.18 -17.74 -14.16
C ILE A 744 40.39 -16.24 -13.89
N ASP A 745 40.90 -15.49 -14.87
CA ASP A 745 41.27 -14.08 -14.73
C ASP A 745 40.07 -13.16 -14.52
N ASN A 746 38.93 -13.43 -15.17
CA ASN A 746 37.79 -12.51 -15.18
C ASN A 746 36.65 -12.90 -14.23
N ILE A 747 36.57 -14.17 -13.80
CA ILE A 747 35.48 -14.67 -12.93
C ILE A 747 36.06 -15.10 -11.56
N TYR A 748 36.95 -16.08 -11.52
CA TYR A 748 37.40 -16.67 -10.25
C TYR A 748 38.36 -15.78 -9.45
N ILE A 749 39.35 -15.13 -10.09
CA ILE A 749 40.29 -14.24 -9.39
C ILE A 749 39.58 -13.06 -8.70
N PRO A 750 38.63 -12.35 -9.35
CA PRO A 750 37.82 -11.33 -8.69
C PRO A 750 37.05 -11.85 -7.46
N TYR A 751 36.42 -13.03 -7.55
CA TYR A 751 35.71 -13.63 -6.42
C TYR A 751 36.66 -14.02 -5.27
N VAL A 752 37.80 -14.65 -5.58
CA VAL A 752 38.84 -15.00 -4.59
C VAL A 752 39.38 -13.76 -3.86
N HIS A 753 39.52 -12.63 -4.55
CA HIS A 753 39.89 -11.36 -3.90
C HIS A 753 38.80 -10.83 -2.94
N VAL A 754 37.52 -11.07 -3.23
CA VAL A 754 36.42 -10.71 -2.30
C VAL A 754 36.29 -11.72 -1.16
N LEU A 755 36.48 -13.03 -1.39
CA LEU A 755 36.59 -14.03 -0.33
C LEU A 755 37.70 -13.66 0.66
N LYS A 756 38.86 -13.18 0.19
CA LYS A 756 39.92 -12.63 1.05
C LYS A 756 39.46 -11.43 1.88
N ARG A 757 38.74 -10.47 1.28
CA ARG A 757 38.15 -9.32 2.02
C ARG A 757 37.14 -9.78 3.08
N ALA A 758 36.29 -10.76 2.76
CA ALA A 758 35.35 -11.35 3.71
C ALA A 758 36.07 -12.02 4.89
N ILE A 759 37.08 -12.84 4.63
CA ILE A 759 37.92 -13.46 5.68
C ILE A 759 38.61 -12.39 6.52
N GLU A 760 39.18 -11.34 5.91
CA GLU A 760 39.79 -10.22 6.64
C GLU A 760 38.80 -9.49 7.55
N VAL A 761 37.56 -9.25 7.12
CA VAL A 761 36.52 -8.61 7.94
C VAL A 761 36.16 -9.51 9.13
N LEU A 762 35.86 -10.79 8.88
CA LEU A 762 35.52 -11.76 9.92
C LEU A 762 36.67 -11.90 10.95
N LYS A 763 37.92 -12.03 10.48
CA LYS A 763 39.14 -12.15 11.27
C LYS A 763 39.46 -10.89 12.09
N LYS A 764 39.16 -9.69 11.58
CA LYS A 764 39.29 -8.42 12.33
C LYS A 764 38.17 -8.21 13.35
N SER A 765 37.01 -8.83 13.15
CA SER A 765 35.85 -8.69 14.05
C SER A 765 36.05 -9.39 15.40
N GLY A 766 36.79 -10.50 15.43
CA GLY A 766 37.05 -11.28 16.64
C GLY A 766 35.89 -12.16 17.14
N TRP A 767 34.72 -12.13 16.48
CA TRP A 767 33.54 -12.91 16.88
C TRP A 767 33.63 -14.41 16.54
N VAL A 768 34.52 -14.78 15.62
CA VAL A 768 34.69 -16.17 15.16
C VAL A 768 36.15 -16.44 14.78
N ASP A 769 36.67 -17.64 15.07
CA ASP A 769 37.93 -18.09 14.45
C ASP A 769 37.64 -18.51 13.01
N VAL A 770 38.16 -17.73 12.04
CA VAL A 770 37.98 -17.99 10.61
C VAL A 770 38.51 -19.35 10.17
N LYS A 771 39.38 -20.01 10.93
CA LYS A 771 39.80 -21.39 10.67
C LYS A 771 38.67 -22.41 10.81
N GLU A 772 37.68 -22.13 11.65
CA GLU A 772 36.50 -22.99 11.81
C GLU A 772 35.44 -22.78 10.70
N LEU A 773 35.71 -21.87 9.76
CA LEU A 773 34.88 -21.57 8.58
C LEU A 773 35.44 -22.18 7.29
N PHE A 774 36.69 -22.70 7.32
CA PHE A 774 37.30 -23.39 6.19
C PHE A 774 36.81 -24.83 6.07
N SER A 775 36.96 -25.38 4.87
CA SER A 775 36.60 -26.76 4.56
C SER A 775 37.39 -27.74 5.40
N LYS A 776 36.69 -28.77 5.91
CA LYS A 776 37.27 -29.86 6.72
C LYS A 776 37.81 -31.00 5.84
N GLU A 777 37.64 -30.90 4.53
CA GLU A 777 38.13 -31.87 3.56
C GLU A 777 39.64 -31.74 3.33
N GLU A 778 40.28 -32.85 2.97
CA GLU A 778 41.72 -32.82 2.68
C GLU A 778 41.99 -32.19 1.31
N VAL A 779 42.92 -31.22 1.26
CA VAL A 779 43.40 -30.57 0.00
C VAL A 779 43.88 -31.58 -1.05
N THR A 780 44.29 -32.78 -0.63
CA THR A 780 44.68 -33.93 -1.47
C THR A 780 43.53 -34.50 -2.32
N LYS A 781 42.27 -34.26 -1.93
CA LYS A 781 41.06 -34.70 -2.66
C LYS A 781 40.60 -33.70 -3.71
N ALA A 782 41.14 -32.48 -3.71
CA ALA A 782 40.67 -31.39 -4.57
C ALA A 782 40.75 -31.76 -6.06
N LYS A 783 39.64 -31.58 -6.78
CA LYS A 783 39.53 -31.84 -8.22
C LYS A 783 40.17 -30.71 -9.03
N ASN A 784 39.88 -29.47 -8.65
CA ASN A 784 40.26 -28.26 -9.37
C ASN A 784 41.06 -27.31 -8.45
N LEU A 785 42.17 -27.82 -7.93
CA LEU A 785 43.03 -27.13 -6.98
C LEU A 785 43.60 -25.82 -7.54
N TYR A 786 43.22 -24.70 -6.94
CA TYR A 786 43.78 -23.38 -7.21
C TYR A 786 44.54 -22.83 -5.99
N ARG A 787 45.63 -22.12 -6.25
CA ARG A 787 46.43 -21.40 -5.25
C ARG A 787 46.82 -20.02 -5.78
N LEU A 788 46.62 -19.00 -4.95
CA LEU A 788 46.90 -17.59 -5.24
C LEU A 788 48.35 -17.18 -4.91
#